data_AF-A0A2S7XCP3-F1
#
_entry.id   AF-A0A2S7XCP3-F1
#
_cell.length_a   1.000
_cell.length_b   1.000
_cell.length_c   1.000
_cell.angle_alpha   90.00
_cell.angle_beta   90.00
_cell.angle_gamma   90.00
#
_symmetry.space_group_name_H-M   'P 1'
#
loop_
_entity.id
_entity.type
_entity.pdbx_description
1 polymer ?
#
loop_
_entity_poly.entity_id
_entity_poly.type
_entity_poly.pdbx_seq_one_letter_code
_entity_poly.pdbx_strand_id
1 'polypeptide(L)'
;MKAWDEKIGDFVELDALGEEITKPKAQSKYINAFYKPVEDGFLTPEQKEQPHNEPVAEKSPPVAAYEYNIEIACAQEDIVTYQIGAFSLGKTDDEAVISSWKKSASQTGFTLLTASVMVNEPKALYREFFQSSGSALAFQDVNPVKKGSGTHTESFVPIKTAVQVGEQLGWPTTGFYYHFIDEKLTHEYQIVGNDASTFFATQSSAEQLSSSLLSDHQYNFILLPWKVNNAPVTRQHLLYLPQKMTQEEFAELNATWLDENACLLDVETIVKSKNENALAREKTEGDEVTYVIQPNDSLSKIAHQQGTTLESLVELNPQYKGKEGQIQIGDTLIIESNKDESTHIPAHIVVLNGDGNRETWDEIAKQHCMAPKELLTLNSMFEDNPSALKVGDELCINAPQQAQDKAQRVTLPPIVLTHIGQVSSFVNSFSSMSKRLLNAFVVAALNDKNIPANTPIVNVGKLEIERHWCDPIKNPMSTNHYQNGGECAYWGLFGEDMRREVNRPHRGLDLFAEIGTDVYACVDAVIQHVRFSSSNGNLIVLKIDEKEFVQRIWNEKLEYKVHSLPNRTEDVEGKDVNVRENGLRFAYMHLNSIEINPETGSVFKAGDKVQKGQIIAKSGVSGIKTGTKAPHLHFEVSSEHEYGNSNTKINPGFFVDFKYIEQQSVSDKEKQSVVAKTNHKSYKGISSFKWSGDIG
;
A
#
# COMPACT_ATOMS: atom_id res chain seq x y z
N MET A 1 -47.92 -12.79 48.49
CA MET A 1 -48.24 -14.19 48.86
C MET A 1 -46.92 -14.93 48.92
N LYS A 2 -46.75 -15.71 50.00
CA LYS A 2 -45.57 -16.50 50.38
C LYS A 2 -45.09 -17.38 49.19
N ALA A 3 -43.79 -17.68 49.02
CA ALA A 3 -43.01 -18.32 50.05
C ALA A 3 -41.45 -18.24 49.93
N TRP A 4 -40.84 -17.95 51.11
CA TRP A 4 -39.65 -18.52 51.80
C TRP A 4 -38.27 -18.39 51.12
N ASP A 5 -37.30 -17.59 51.60
CA ASP A 5 -36.65 -17.30 52.91
C ASP A 5 -35.37 -18.11 53.21
N GLU A 6 -34.35 -17.31 53.49
CA GLU A 6 -32.99 -17.59 53.92
C GLU A 6 -32.91 -18.35 55.25
N LYS A 7 -31.81 -19.09 55.44
CA LYS A 7 -31.31 -19.46 56.78
C LYS A 7 -29.90 -18.93 56.98
N ILE A 8 -29.83 -17.97 57.89
CA ILE A 8 -28.65 -17.52 58.65
C ILE A 8 -28.26 -18.60 59.67
N GLY A 9 -26.98 -18.62 60.03
CA GLY A 9 -26.31 -19.67 60.80
C GLY A 9 -26.60 -19.76 62.29
N ASP A 10 -25.89 -20.67 62.94
CA ASP A 10 -25.87 -20.81 64.39
C ASP A 10 -24.58 -20.19 64.97
N PHE A 11 -24.83 -19.27 65.90
CA PHE A 11 -23.93 -18.73 66.90
C PHE A 11 -23.47 -19.82 67.87
N VAL A 12 -22.26 -19.65 68.41
CA VAL A 12 -22.00 -20.00 69.82
C VAL A 12 -21.23 -18.86 70.46
N GLU A 13 -21.89 -18.16 71.40
CA GLU A 13 -21.26 -17.28 72.38
C GLU A 13 -20.95 -18.07 73.66
N LEU A 14 -19.71 -17.92 74.13
CA LEU A 14 -19.28 -17.71 75.52
C LEU A 14 -20.26 -18.08 76.64
N ASP A 15 -20.19 -19.33 77.12
CA ASP A 15 -20.30 -19.66 78.56
C ASP A 15 -20.00 -21.16 78.79
N ALA A 16 -18.71 -21.51 78.75
CA ALA A 16 -18.17 -22.73 79.35
C ALA A 16 -16.66 -22.55 79.61
N LEU A 17 -16.31 -21.46 80.30
CA LEU A 17 -15.03 -21.31 80.98
C LEU A 17 -15.17 -21.95 82.36
N GLY A 18 -14.81 -23.23 82.46
CA GLY A 18 -14.80 -23.95 83.72
C GLY A 18 -14.01 -25.25 83.59
N GLU A 19 -12.87 -25.28 84.29
CA GLU A 19 -12.15 -26.50 84.71
C GLU A 19 -11.24 -27.18 83.67
N GLU A 20 -10.07 -26.54 83.56
CA GLU A 20 -8.77 -27.14 83.87
C GLU A 20 -8.28 -28.42 83.14
N ILE A 21 -7.18 -28.19 82.39
CA ILE A 21 -5.85 -28.80 82.63
C ILE A 21 -5.71 -30.30 82.32
N THR A 22 -4.91 -30.59 81.29
CA THR A 22 -3.72 -31.48 81.42
C THR A 22 -2.73 -31.39 80.23
N LYS A 23 -1.71 -30.50 80.36
CA LYS A 23 -0.30 -30.62 79.90
C LYS A 23 0.04 -30.38 78.38
N PRO A 24 1.30 -29.99 78.01
CA PRO A 24 1.78 -28.59 77.96
C PRO A 24 2.37 -28.16 76.58
N LYS A 25 2.17 -26.89 76.18
CA LYS A 25 2.96 -26.21 75.12
C LYS A 25 4.19 -25.55 75.72
N ALA A 26 5.33 -25.65 75.02
CA ALA A 26 6.63 -25.14 75.45
C ALA A 26 6.61 -23.61 75.68
N GLN A 27 7.15 -23.19 76.83
CA GLN A 27 7.26 -21.80 77.26
C GLN A 27 8.28 -21.02 76.42
N SER A 28 7.95 -19.76 76.12
CA SER A 28 8.91 -18.74 75.75
C SER A 28 9.87 -18.49 76.92
N LYS A 29 11.18 -18.63 76.66
CA LYS A 29 12.22 -18.27 77.64
C LYS A 29 12.31 -16.74 77.72
N TYR A 30 11.87 -16.17 78.83
CA TYR A 30 12.32 -14.86 79.28
C TYR A 30 13.69 -15.05 79.97
N ILE A 31 14.70 -14.31 79.52
CA ILE A 31 16.00 -14.25 80.18
C ILE A 31 16.04 -12.92 80.94
N ASN A 32 16.24 -13.00 82.26
CA ASN A 32 16.47 -11.85 83.12
C ASN A 32 17.79 -11.16 82.72
N ALA A 33 17.75 -9.84 82.51
CA ALA A 33 18.95 -9.03 82.38
C ALA A 33 19.65 -8.93 83.75
N PHE A 34 20.64 -9.79 83.99
CA PHE A 34 21.63 -9.59 85.05
C PHE A 34 22.70 -8.62 84.53
N TYR A 35 22.78 -7.42 85.09
CA TYR A 35 23.97 -6.57 84.96
C TYR A 35 24.91 -6.85 86.14
N LYS A 36 26.20 -7.08 85.86
CA LYS A 36 27.27 -6.99 86.88
C LYS A 36 27.43 -5.52 87.29
N PRO A 37 27.73 -5.21 88.57
CA PRO A 37 28.08 -3.85 88.98
C PRO A 37 29.34 -3.37 88.24
N VAL A 38 29.32 -2.12 87.80
CA VAL A 38 30.47 -1.45 87.18
C VAL A 38 31.49 -1.17 88.29
N GLU A 39 32.69 -1.73 88.16
CA GLU A 39 33.86 -1.24 88.92
C GLU A 39 34.25 0.14 88.37
N ASP A 40 34.42 1.09 89.27
CA ASP A 40 34.83 2.47 89.00
C ASP A 40 36.22 2.51 88.34
N GLY A 41 36.24 2.43 87.01
CA GLY A 41 37.36 2.78 86.16
C GLY A 41 37.00 4.02 85.35
N PHE A 42 37.49 5.18 85.78
CA PHE A 42 37.30 6.46 85.10
C PHE A 42 37.84 6.41 83.65
N LEU A 43 36.95 6.32 82.66
CA LEU A 43 37.26 6.64 81.26
C LEU A 43 37.24 8.17 81.10
N THR A 44 38.24 8.73 80.43
CA THR A 44 38.41 10.17 80.19
C THR A 44 37.29 10.71 79.28
N PRO A 45 37.02 12.03 79.28
CA PRO A 45 35.94 12.65 78.49
C PRO A 45 35.99 12.33 76.98
N GLU A 46 37.15 11.95 76.45
CA GLU A 46 37.37 11.62 75.03
C GLU A 46 36.86 10.22 74.62
N GLN A 47 36.47 9.36 75.57
CA GLN A 47 35.92 8.02 75.28
C GLN A 47 34.39 7.93 75.38
N LYS A 48 33.69 9.05 75.66
CA LYS A 48 32.22 9.10 75.78
C LYS A 48 31.46 9.48 74.50
N GLU A 49 32.15 9.80 73.41
CA GLU A 49 31.52 10.23 72.15
C GLU A 49 31.83 9.32 70.95
N GLN A 50 31.90 8.00 71.15
CA GLN A 50 31.81 7.08 70.01
C GLN A 50 30.71 6.03 70.25
N PRO A 51 29.63 6.02 69.46
CA PRO A 51 28.68 4.91 69.47
C PRO A 51 29.39 3.64 68.99
N HIS A 52 29.42 2.62 69.85
CA HIS A 52 29.86 1.28 69.45
C HIS A 52 28.77 0.64 68.57
N ASN A 53 28.84 0.89 67.27
CA ASN A 53 28.08 0.15 66.27
C ASN A 53 28.89 -1.09 65.89
N GLU A 54 28.53 -2.25 66.42
CA GLU A 54 28.88 -3.50 65.75
C GLU A 54 28.08 -3.53 64.44
N PRO A 55 28.72 -3.58 63.26
CA PRO A 55 27.98 -3.77 62.03
C PRO A 55 27.27 -5.11 62.15
N VAL A 56 25.94 -5.10 62.12
CA VAL A 56 25.19 -6.31 61.78
C VAL A 56 25.76 -6.74 60.44
N ALA A 57 26.38 -7.92 60.37
CA ALA A 57 26.79 -8.49 59.10
C ALA A 57 25.51 -8.68 58.28
N GLU A 58 25.18 -7.69 57.44
CA GLU A 58 24.16 -7.83 56.42
C GLU A 58 24.56 -9.08 55.63
N LYS A 59 23.74 -10.13 55.74
CA LYS A 59 23.87 -11.28 54.84
C LYS A 59 23.87 -10.69 53.45
N SER A 60 24.97 -10.82 52.73
CA SER A 60 25.06 -10.35 51.36
C SER A 60 23.85 -10.90 50.60
N PRO A 61 23.15 -10.06 49.82
CA PRO A 61 21.98 -10.52 49.09
C PRO A 61 22.37 -11.75 48.28
N PRO A 62 21.51 -12.79 48.25
CA PRO A 62 21.86 -14.05 47.63
C PRO A 62 22.19 -13.80 46.16
N VAL A 63 23.36 -14.28 45.73
CA VAL A 63 23.86 -14.07 44.37
C VAL A 63 23.27 -15.13 43.47
N ALA A 64 22.53 -14.70 42.44
CA ALA A 64 22.02 -15.60 41.41
C ALA A 64 23.17 -16.40 40.77
N ALA A 65 23.07 -17.73 40.85
CA ALA A 65 24.00 -18.68 40.24
C ALA A 65 23.62 -19.04 38.79
N TYR A 66 22.38 -18.71 38.40
CA TYR A 66 21.82 -19.01 37.10
C TYR A 66 21.37 -17.74 36.40
N GLU A 67 21.16 -17.85 35.10
CA GLU A 67 20.60 -16.81 34.26
C GLU A 67 19.68 -17.42 33.22
N TYR A 68 18.80 -16.61 32.66
CA TYR A 68 17.98 -17.00 31.53
C TYR A 68 18.14 -15.95 30.44
N ASN A 69 18.41 -16.42 29.23
CA ASN A 69 18.82 -15.60 28.11
C ASN A 69 17.83 -15.78 26.94
N ILE A 70 17.43 -14.67 26.32
CA ILE A 70 16.62 -14.64 25.10
C ILE A 70 17.38 -13.84 24.05
N GLU A 71 17.42 -14.32 22.81
CA GLU A 71 18.01 -13.56 21.71
C GLU A 71 16.92 -12.82 20.91
N ILE A 72 17.13 -11.53 20.66
CA ILE A 72 16.34 -10.74 19.72
C ILE A 72 17.23 -10.45 18.53
N ALA A 73 16.82 -10.88 17.34
CA ALA A 73 17.52 -10.65 16.08
C ALA A 73 17.46 -9.17 15.67
N CYS A 74 18.19 -8.32 16.40
CA CYS A 74 18.42 -6.91 16.13
C CYS A 74 19.70 -6.42 16.81
N ALA A 75 20.27 -5.33 16.31
CA ALA A 75 21.35 -4.63 17.01
C ALA A 75 20.85 -4.03 18.33
N GLN A 76 21.77 -3.84 19.27
CA GLN A 76 21.43 -3.34 20.61
C GLN A 76 20.90 -1.90 20.57
N GLU A 77 21.38 -1.05 19.66
CA GLU A 77 20.84 0.30 19.48
C GLU A 77 19.39 0.34 18.95
N ASP A 78 18.99 -0.65 18.14
CA ASP A 78 17.67 -0.67 17.49
C ASP A 78 16.55 -1.22 18.37
N ILE A 79 16.88 -1.88 19.49
CA ILE A 79 15.90 -2.60 20.32
C ILE A 79 14.78 -1.71 20.85
N VAL A 80 15.07 -0.42 21.10
CA VAL A 80 14.07 0.55 21.57
C VAL A 80 13.11 0.91 20.45
N THR A 81 13.63 1.10 19.23
CA THR A 81 12.85 1.39 18.02
C THR A 81 11.85 0.28 17.72
N TYR A 82 12.25 -0.98 17.92
CA TYR A 82 11.38 -2.13 17.65
C TYR A 82 10.26 -2.35 18.67
N GLN A 83 10.28 -1.67 19.82
CA GLN A 83 9.24 -1.75 20.84
C GLN A 83 8.80 -3.20 21.14
N ILE A 84 9.79 -4.06 21.43
CA ILE A 84 9.62 -5.53 21.48
C ILE A 84 8.60 -6.05 22.52
N GLY A 85 8.12 -5.17 23.41
CA GLY A 85 7.19 -5.49 24.48
C GLY A 85 7.90 -5.83 25.79
N ALA A 86 7.21 -6.57 26.65
CA ALA A 86 7.70 -7.02 27.94
C ALA A 86 7.91 -8.53 27.95
N PHE A 87 9.05 -8.96 28.47
CA PHE A 87 9.31 -10.36 28.78
C PHE A 87 9.22 -10.57 30.29
N SER A 88 8.67 -11.69 30.73
CA SER A 88 8.70 -12.11 32.12
C SER A 88 8.82 -13.62 32.23
N LEU A 89 9.42 -14.07 33.33
CA LEU A 89 9.43 -15.48 33.68
C LEU A 89 8.36 -15.73 34.76
N GLY A 90 7.67 -16.86 34.64
CA GLY A 90 6.64 -17.30 35.58
C GLY A 90 7.20 -17.60 36.96
N LYS A 91 6.40 -17.31 37.98
CA LYS A 91 6.70 -17.66 39.37
C LYS A 91 6.59 -19.16 39.58
N THR A 92 7.40 -19.67 40.49
CA THR A 92 7.35 -21.05 41.01
C THR A 92 7.21 -21.01 42.53
N ASP A 93 6.94 -22.16 43.15
CA ASP A 93 6.89 -22.28 44.62
C ASP A 93 8.24 -21.94 45.26
N ASP A 94 9.34 -22.22 44.54
CA ASP A 94 10.71 -22.01 45.00
C ASP A 94 11.28 -20.62 44.63
N GLU A 95 10.65 -19.88 43.69
CA GLU A 95 11.11 -18.56 43.25
C GLU A 95 9.95 -17.64 42.81
N ALA A 96 9.56 -16.71 43.70
CA ALA A 96 8.41 -15.82 43.48
C ALA A 96 8.76 -14.49 42.76
N VAL A 97 10.04 -14.13 42.62
CA VAL A 97 10.49 -12.85 42.04
C VAL A 97 11.57 -13.12 41.03
N ILE A 98 11.37 -12.67 39.78
CA ILE A 98 12.37 -12.80 38.73
C ILE A 98 12.80 -11.40 38.31
N SER A 99 14.13 -11.24 38.20
CA SER A 99 14.84 -9.96 38.04
C SER A 99 14.48 -9.17 36.78
N SER A 100 14.94 -7.92 36.74
CA SER A 100 14.92 -7.09 35.52
C SER A 100 15.90 -7.62 34.46
N TRP A 101 15.53 -7.45 33.19
CA TRP A 101 16.32 -7.88 32.03
C TRP A 101 17.47 -6.92 31.73
N LYS A 102 18.67 -7.45 31.54
CA LYS A 102 19.85 -6.72 31.04
C LYS A 102 20.04 -6.98 29.55
N LYS A 103 20.55 -5.96 28.83
CA LYS A 103 20.81 -6.02 27.39
C LYS A 103 22.32 -6.14 27.15
N SER A 104 22.71 -7.04 26.26
CA SER A 104 24.09 -7.16 25.75
C SER A 104 24.09 -7.65 24.31
N ALA A 105 25.19 -7.51 23.59
CA ALA A 105 25.34 -8.12 22.28
C ALA A 105 25.67 -9.63 22.39
N SER A 106 25.08 -10.46 21.54
CA SER A 106 25.45 -11.86 21.36
C SER A 106 26.65 -11.98 20.42
N GLN A 107 27.18 -13.20 20.26
CA GLN A 107 28.33 -13.47 19.38
C GLN A 107 28.02 -13.18 17.90
N THR A 108 26.76 -13.24 17.50
CA THR A 108 26.27 -12.98 16.14
C THR A 108 25.95 -11.50 15.90
N GLY A 109 26.13 -10.63 16.90
CA GLY A 109 25.80 -9.20 16.82
C GLY A 109 24.33 -8.88 17.12
N PHE A 110 23.53 -9.88 17.47
CA PHE A 110 22.14 -9.70 17.92
C PHE A 110 22.07 -9.29 19.39
N THR A 111 20.87 -8.96 19.88
CA THR A 111 20.70 -8.51 21.27
C THR A 111 20.29 -9.67 22.16
N LEU A 112 21.08 -9.92 23.19
CA LEU A 112 20.77 -10.85 24.26
C LEU A 112 20.07 -10.11 25.42
N LEU A 113 18.91 -10.61 25.83
CA LEU A 113 18.20 -10.22 27.04
C LEU A 113 18.48 -11.25 28.13
N THR A 114 19.09 -10.81 29.24
CA THR A 114 19.49 -11.70 30.34
C THR A 114 18.79 -11.35 31.63
N ALA A 115 18.04 -12.30 32.20
CA ALA A 115 17.48 -12.24 33.55
C ALA A 115 18.32 -13.10 34.49
N SER A 116 18.62 -12.60 35.70
CA SER A 116 19.24 -13.39 36.77
C SER A 116 18.20 -14.32 37.42
N VAL A 117 18.60 -15.57 37.70
CA VAL A 117 17.74 -16.62 38.23
C VAL A 117 18.40 -17.28 39.46
N MET A 118 17.61 -17.47 40.52
CA MET A 118 18.08 -18.05 41.78
C MET A 118 18.02 -19.57 41.78
N VAL A 119 16.97 -20.16 41.18
CA VAL A 119 16.70 -21.60 41.19
C VAL A 119 16.77 -22.17 39.77
N ASN A 120 17.55 -23.23 39.59
CA ASN A 120 17.65 -23.93 38.30
C ASN A 120 16.55 -24.98 38.17
N GLU A 121 15.41 -24.55 37.68
CA GLU A 121 14.21 -25.35 37.49
C GLU A 121 13.49 -24.89 36.21
N PRO A 122 12.63 -25.74 35.63
CA PRO A 122 11.76 -25.33 34.52
C PRO A 122 10.84 -24.17 34.91
N LYS A 123 10.67 -23.21 34.02
CA LYS A 123 9.80 -22.04 34.18
C LYS A 123 8.94 -21.83 32.94
N ALA A 124 7.98 -20.91 33.03
CA ALA A 124 7.25 -20.40 31.87
C ALA A 124 7.82 -19.06 31.42
N LEU A 125 8.06 -18.87 30.13
CA LEU A 125 8.39 -17.57 29.55
C LEU A 125 7.13 -16.92 28.98
N TYR A 126 6.87 -15.67 29.35
CA TYR A 126 5.79 -14.87 28.81
C TYR A 126 6.33 -13.69 28.02
N ARG A 127 5.80 -13.50 26.80
CA ARG A 127 5.97 -12.28 26.01
C ARG A 127 4.64 -11.54 25.93
N GLU A 128 4.61 -10.32 26.44
CA GLU A 128 3.47 -9.41 26.44
C GLU A 128 3.79 -8.12 25.68
N PHE A 129 2.77 -7.34 25.31
CA PHE A 129 2.98 -6.01 24.71
C PHE A 129 3.48 -4.98 25.71
N PHE A 130 2.98 -5.08 26.93
CA PHE A 130 3.43 -4.36 28.12
C PHE A 130 3.12 -5.23 29.33
N GLN A 131 3.75 -4.94 30.46
CA GLN A 131 3.62 -5.77 31.65
C GLN A 131 2.15 -5.88 32.08
N SER A 132 1.67 -7.12 32.24
CA SER A 132 0.29 -7.41 32.65
C SER A 132 -0.76 -6.95 31.63
N SER A 133 -0.46 -6.99 30.33
CA SER A 133 -1.43 -6.63 29.28
C SER A 133 -2.54 -7.68 29.14
N GLY A 134 -2.36 -8.90 29.67
CA GLY A 134 -3.38 -9.95 29.63
C GLY A 134 -3.47 -10.69 28.28
N SER A 135 -2.54 -10.39 27.37
CA SER A 135 -2.38 -11.04 26.06
C SER A 135 -0.92 -11.44 25.91
N ALA A 136 -0.61 -12.65 26.39
CA ALA A 136 0.75 -13.17 26.46
C ALA A 136 0.94 -14.36 25.52
N LEU A 137 2.03 -14.37 24.76
CA LEU A 137 2.58 -15.62 24.24
C LEU A 137 3.28 -16.33 25.40
N ALA A 138 2.87 -17.56 25.69
CA ALA A 138 3.42 -18.35 26.78
C ALA A 138 4.20 -19.56 26.23
N PHE A 139 5.43 -19.72 26.69
CA PHE A 139 6.31 -20.84 26.36
C PHE A 139 6.61 -21.60 27.64
N GLN A 140 6.20 -22.86 27.71
CA GLN A 140 6.34 -23.69 28.91
C GLN A 140 7.68 -24.43 28.93
N ASP A 141 8.07 -24.88 30.11
CA ASP A 141 9.23 -25.75 30.35
C ASP A 141 10.57 -25.17 29.85
N VAL A 142 10.74 -23.85 29.93
CA VAL A 142 12.01 -23.19 29.62
C VAL A 142 13.00 -23.33 30.76
N ASN A 143 14.29 -23.51 30.47
CA ASN A 143 15.29 -23.87 31.47
C ASN A 143 16.37 -22.80 31.62
N PRO A 144 16.65 -22.33 32.86
CA PRO A 144 17.81 -21.49 33.14
C PRO A 144 19.14 -22.18 32.79
N VAL A 145 20.17 -21.37 32.61
CA VAL A 145 21.54 -21.81 32.35
C VAL A 145 22.47 -21.30 33.43
N LYS A 146 23.68 -21.86 33.51
CA LYS A 146 24.69 -21.33 34.44
C LYS A 146 25.04 -19.89 34.07
N LYS A 147 25.13 -19.04 35.08
CA LYS A 147 25.47 -17.63 34.90
C LYS A 147 26.80 -17.45 34.15
N GLY A 148 26.83 -16.53 33.18
CA GLY A 148 27.99 -16.26 32.34
C GLY A 148 28.20 -17.25 31.19
N SER A 149 27.26 -18.18 30.97
CA SER A 149 27.32 -19.06 29.79
C SER A 149 26.94 -18.31 28.51
N GLY A 150 26.05 -17.31 28.61
CA GLY A 150 25.55 -16.56 27.45
C GLY A 150 24.74 -17.39 26.45
N THR A 151 24.44 -18.66 26.78
CA THR A 151 23.64 -19.56 25.93
C THR A 151 22.17 -19.25 26.08
N HIS A 152 21.43 -19.30 24.98
CA HIS A 152 19.98 -19.09 24.91
C HIS A 152 19.35 -20.22 24.10
N THR A 153 18.05 -20.43 24.32
CA THR A 153 17.24 -21.41 23.59
C THR A 153 16.05 -20.79 22.86
N GLU A 154 15.63 -19.60 23.32
CA GLU A 154 14.54 -18.83 22.75
C GLU A 154 15.09 -17.64 21.98
N SER A 155 14.56 -17.45 20.77
CA SER A 155 14.94 -16.33 19.91
C SER A 155 13.72 -15.73 19.22
N PHE A 156 13.75 -14.42 18.96
CA PHE A 156 12.68 -13.68 18.32
C PHE A 156 13.23 -12.73 17.26
N VAL A 157 12.41 -12.37 16.27
CA VAL A 157 12.81 -11.45 15.19
C VAL A 157 11.74 -10.36 14.98
N PRO A 158 12.12 -9.07 15.01
CA PRO A 158 11.21 -8.00 14.64
C PRO A 158 11.12 -7.87 13.12
N ILE A 159 9.90 -7.68 12.62
CA ILE A 159 9.61 -7.44 11.20
C ILE A 159 8.72 -6.22 11.03
N LYS A 160 8.70 -5.67 9.81
CA LYS A 160 7.67 -4.75 9.35
C LYS A 160 6.92 -5.38 8.19
N THR A 161 5.60 -5.28 8.20
CA THR A 161 4.74 -5.81 7.13
C THR A 161 4.55 -4.76 6.04
N ALA A 162 4.46 -5.21 4.79
CA ALA A 162 4.14 -4.40 3.62
C ALA A 162 3.15 -5.14 2.72
N VAL A 163 2.46 -4.40 1.85
CA VAL A 163 1.68 -4.98 0.74
C VAL A 163 2.23 -4.49 -0.59
N GLN A 164 2.12 -5.32 -1.61
CA GLN A 164 2.48 -4.97 -2.97
C GLN A 164 1.33 -4.24 -3.67
N VAL A 165 1.61 -3.10 -4.29
CA VAL A 165 0.73 -2.37 -5.21
C VAL A 165 1.50 -2.10 -6.50
N GLY A 166 1.12 -2.78 -7.59
CA GLY A 166 1.93 -2.80 -8.81
C GLY A 166 3.30 -3.43 -8.56
N GLU A 167 4.38 -2.71 -8.87
CA GLU A 167 5.78 -3.12 -8.64
C GLU A 167 6.38 -2.50 -7.36
N GLN A 168 5.60 -1.75 -6.58
CA GLN A 168 6.07 -1.13 -5.35
C GLN A 168 5.48 -1.81 -4.12
N LEU A 169 6.25 -1.78 -3.04
CA LEU A 169 5.72 -2.05 -1.71
C LEU A 169 5.16 -0.76 -1.11
N GLY A 170 4.15 -0.93 -0.27
CA GLY A 170 3.64 0.14 0.54
C GLY A 170 3.14 -0.34 1.89
N TRP A 171 2.90 0.64 2.75
CA TRP A 171 2.37 0.45 4.08
C TRP A 171 0.85 0.67 4.04
N PRO A 172 0.05 -0.37 4.34
CA PRO A 172 -1.37 -0.18 4.58
C PRO A 172 -1.64 0.88 5.64
N THR A 173 -2.62 1.74 5.38
CA THR A 173 -3.06 2.82 6.27
C THR A 173 -4.47 2.60 6.81
N THR A 174 -5.12 1.49 6.43
CA THR A 174 -6.38 1.00 7.01
C THR A 174 -6.38 -0.52 6.99
N GLY A 175 -7.27 -1.12 7.78
CA GLY A 175 -7.46 -2.56 7.84
C GLY A 175 -6.83 -3.21 9.07
N PHE A 176 -6.61 -4.51 8.97
CA PHE A 176 -6.21 -5.37 10.08
C PHE A 176 -5.11 -6.35 9.65
N TYR A 177 -4.20 -6.65 10.57
CA TYR A 177 -3.32 -7.81 10.47
C TYR A 177 -3.73 -8.87 11.46
N TYR A 178 -3.60 -10.13 11.09
CA TYR A 178 -3.83 -11.29 11.94
C TYR A 178 -2.61 -12.19 11.93
N HIS A 179 -2.03 -12.46 13.10
CA HIS A 179 -0.92 -13.39 13.25
C HIS A 179 -1.44 -14.72 13.80
N PHE A 180 -1.17 -15.80 13.08
CA PHE A 180 -1.53 -17.15 13.47
C PHE A 180 -0.29 -18.01 13.69
N ILE A 181 -0.36 -18.92 14.67
CA ILE A 181 0.60 -20.02 14.85
C ILE A 181 -0.21 -21.29 15.05
N ASP A 182 0.03 -22.30 14.22
CA ASP A 182 -0.73 -23.56 14.24
C ASP A 182 -2.26 -23.31 14.26
N GLU A 183 -2.74 -22.53 13.28
CA GLU A 183 -4.16 -22.14 13.05
C GLU A 183 -4.77 -21.25 14.13
N LYS A 184 -4.08 -21.03 15.25
CA LYS A 184 -4.60 -20.24 16.36
C LYS A 184 -4.17 -18.80 16.21
N LEU A 185 -5.15 -17.89 16.33
CA LEU A 185 -4.86 -16.47 16.38
C LEU A 185 -4.03 -16.17 17.62
N THR A 186 -2.84 -15.63 17.43
CA THR A 186 -2.01 -15.13 18.52
C THR A 186 -2.36 -13.69 18.82
N HIS A 187 -2.48 -12.85 17.79
CA HIS A 187 -2.84 -11.45 17.90
C HIS A 187 -3.52 -10.94 16.63
N GLU A 188 -4.49 -10.04 16.83
CA GLU A 188 -5.03 -9.17 15.80
C GLU A 188 -4.57 -7.73 16.04
N TYR A 189 -4.15 -7.06 14.97
CA TYR A 189 -3.66 -5.70 14.96
C TYR A 189 -4.57 -4.83 14.11
N GLN A 190 -5.07 -3.73 14.67
CA GLN A 190 -5.87 -2.74 13.95
C GLN A 190 -4.98 -1.60 13.48
N ILE A 191 -4.96 -1.32 12.18
CA ILE A 191 -4.22 -0.18 11.62
C ILE A 191 -4.94 1.13 12.00
N VAL A 192 -4.15 2.14 12.38
CA VAL A 192 -4.63 3.38 13.00
C VAL A 192 -5.55 4.20 12.08
N GLY A 193 -5.29 4.27 10.77
CA GLY A 193 -5.99 5.18 9.86
C GLY A 193 -5.23 6.47 9.57
N ASN A 194 -5.85 7.40 8.82
CA ASN A 194 -5.38 8.77 8.58
C ASN A 194 -3.93 8.86 8.07
N ASP A 195 -3.62 8.10 7.01
CA ASP A 195 -2.28 7.94 6.43
C ASP A 195 -1.20 7.33 7.35
N ALA A 196 -1.53 6.95 8.59
CA ALA A 196 -0.60 6.27 9.48
C ALA A 196 -0.60 4.75 9.24
N SER A 197 0.60 4.15 9.19
CA SER A 197 0.77 2.70 9.03
C SER A 197 1.12 1.95 10.32
N THR A 198 1.09 2.67 11.44
CA THR A 198 1.16 2.08 12.77
C THR A 198 -0.16 1.38 13.10
N PHE A 199 -0.11 0.48 14.08
CA PHE A 199 -1.26 -0.33 14.47
C PHE A 199 -1.35 -0.48 15.99
N PHE A 200 -2.57 -0.72 16.47
CA PHE A 200 -2.86 -1.09 17.84
C PHE A 200 -3.00 -2.61 17.95
N ALA A 201 -2.59 -3.21 19.06
CA ALA A 201 -3.01 -4.56 19.40
C ALA A 201 -4.46 -4.53 19.92
N THR A 202 -5.27 -5.50 19.54
CA THR A 202 -6.65 -5.67 20.03
C THR A 202 -6.71 -6.64 21.21
N GLN A 203 -7.88 -6.76 21.83
CA GLN A 203 -8.17 -7.78 22.86
C GLN A 203 -8.70 -9.10 22.26
N SER A 204 -8.49 -9.33 20.96
CA SER A 204 -8.87 -10.58 20.30
C SER A 204 -8.06 -11.77 20.84
N SER A 205 -8.69 -12.94 20.95
CA SER A 205 -8.09 -14.20 21.41
C SER A 205 -8.11 -15.27 20.31
N ALA A 206 -7.57 -16.45 20.59
CA ALA A 206 -7.62 -17.60 19.68
C ALA A 206 -9.05 -18.04 19.32
N GLU A 207 -10.05 -17.68 20.14
CA GLU A 207 -11.44 -18.09 20.00
C GLU A 207 -12.38 -16.95 19.56
N GLN A 208 -12.04 -15.70 19.85
CA GLN A 208 -12.96 -14.58 19.67
C GLN A 208 -12.26 -13.30 19.19
N LEU A 209 -12.83 -12.67 18.17
CA LEU A 209 -12.43 -11.34 17.73
C LEU A 209 -13.08 -10.25 18.61
N SER A 210 -12.33 -9.20 18.87
CA SER A 210 -12.75 -8.05 19.68
C SER A 210 -12.61 -6.75 18.89
N SER A 211 -13.52 -5.80 19.13
CA SER A 211 -13.38 -4.41 18.67
C SER A 211 -12.64 -3.53 19.66
N SER A 212 -12.28 -4.05 20.84
CA SER A 212 -11.59 -3.31 21.89
C SER A 212 -10.07 -3.38 21.69
N LEU A 213 -9.41 -2.24 21.84
CA LEU A 213 -7.96 -2.15 21.84
C LEU A 213 -7.38 -2.66 23.17
N LEU A 214 -6.18 -3.23 23.11
CA LEU A 214 -5.42 -3.63 24.29
C LEU A 214 -4.93 -2.39 25.06
N SER A 215 -4.48 -1.36 24.33
CA SER A 215 -4.13 -0.03 24.82
C SER A 215 -4.12 0.99 23.67
N ASP A 216 -3.88 2.26 23.98
CA ASP A 216 -3.66 3.34 23.01
C ASP A 216 -2.21 3.41 22.49
N HIS A 217 -1.37 2.43 22.86
CA HIS A 217 0.01 2.37 22.38
C HIS A 217 0.06 1.87 20.94
N GLN A 218 0.73 2.64 20.08
CA GLN A 218 0.90 2.32 18.66
C GLN A 218 2.21 1.60 18.41
N TYR A 219 2.15 0.51 17.65
CA TYR A 219 3.29 -0.29 17.22
C TYR A 219 3.55 -0.11 15.74
N ASN A 220 4.81 -0.28 15.35
CA ASN A 220 5.25 -0.20 13.95
C ASN A 220 5.83 -1.54 13.44
N PHE A 221 6.11 -2.47 14.36
CA PHE A 221 6.79 -3.73 14.10
C PHE A 221 6.08 -4.87 14.83
N ILE A 222 6.11 -6.06 14.21
CA ILE A 222 5.63 -7.31 14.81
C ILE A 222 6.86 -8.10 15.26
N LEU A 223 6.85 -8.58 16.50
CA LEU A 223 7.89 -9.46 17.02
C LEU A 223 7.45 -10.91 16.87
N LEU A 224 8.12 -11.64 15.97
CA LEU A 224 7.82 -13.05 15.70
C LEU A 224 8.68 -13.96 16.59
N PRO A 225 8.13 -15.06 17.12
CA PRO A 225 8.95 -16.13 17.67
C PRO A 225 9.75 -16.80 16.55
N TRP A 226 11.06 -16.94 16.74
CA TRP A 226 11.96 -17.62 15.79
C TRP A 226 12.28 -19.03 16.26
N LYS A 227 12.78 -19.17 17.49
CA LYS A 227 13.14 -20.46 18.09
C LYS A 227 12.61 -20.56 19.50
N VAL A 228 12.17 -21.77 19.87
CA VAL A 228 11.80 -22.15 21.24
C VAL A 228 12.43 -23.49 21.51
N ASN A 229 13.13 -23.64 22.63
CA ASN A 229 13.94 -24.83 22.94
C ASN A 229 14.92 -25.19 21.81
N ASN A 230 15.52 -24.19 21.15
CA ASN A 230 16.35 -24.31 19.94
C ASN A 230 15.65 -24.89 18.70
N ALA A 231 14.36 -25.19 18.76
CA ALA A 231 13.57 -25.64 17.62
C ALA A 231 12.93 -24.44 16.91
N PRO A 232 13.00 -24.35 15.56
CA PRO A 232 12.30 -23.32 14.81
C PRO A 232 10.79 -23.37 15.06
N VAL A 233 10.16 -22.22 15.26
CA VAL A 233 8.70 -22.10 15.33
C VAL A 233 8.15 -22.06 13.91
N THR A 234 7.62 -23.19 13.47
CA THR A 234 7.07 -23.37 12.12
C THR A 234 5.61 -22.96 12.03
N ARG A 235 5.06 -22.91 10.81
CA ARG A 235 3.62 -22.73 10.52
C ARG A 235 3.03 -21.45 11.13
N GLN A 236 3.71 -20.34 10.88
CA GLN A 236 3.23 -19.01 11.24
C GLN A 236 2.65 -18.31 10.01
N HIS A 237 1.46 -17.73 10.13
CA HIS A 237 0.82 -16.99 9.06
C HIS A 237 0.59 -15.53 9.46
N LEU A 238 0.79 -14.61 8.51
CA LEU A 238 0.30 -13.24 8.60
C LEU A 238 -0.75 -13.02 7.53
N LEU A 239 -1.95 -12.63 7.93
CA LEU A 239 -3.02 -12.22 7.03
C LEU A 239 -3.21 -10.72 7.14
N TYR A 240 -3.27 -10.03 6.01
CA TYR A 240 -3.71 -8.64 5.93
C TYR A 240 -5.09 -8.58 5.27
N LEU A 241 -6.03 -7.86 5.88
CA LEU A 241 -7.33 -7.55 5.30
C LEU A 241 -7.60 -6.04 5.37
N PRO A 242 -8.14 -5.42 4.29
CA PRO A 242 -8.47 -3.99 4.30
C PRO A 242 -9.65 -3.65 5.22
N GLN A 243 -10.42 -4.66 5.62
CA GLN A 243 -11.53 -4.56 6.57
C GLN A 243 -11.41 -5.64 7.63
N LYS A 244 -12.06 -5.43 8.78
CA LYS A 244 -12.06 -6.42 9.86
C LYS A 244 -12.79 -7.68 9.40
N MET A 245 -12.21 -8.84 9.70
CA MET A 245 -12.88 -10.13 9.56
C MET A 245 -14.08 -10.22 10.50
N THR A 246 -15.18 -10.80 10.03
CA THR A 246 -16.36 -11.10 10.87
C THR A 246 -16.10 -12.30 11.78
N GLN A 247 -16.88 -12.43 12.85
CA GLN A 247 -16.75 -13.57 13.76
C GLN A 247 -17.15 -14.89 13.08
N GLU A 248 -18.09 -14.84 12.14
CA GLU A 248 -18.52 -15.97 11.31
C GLU A 248 -17.39 -16.44 10.38
N GLU A 249 -16.76 -15.52 9.63
CA GLU A 249 -15.60 -15.83 8.79
C GLU A 249 -14.44 -16.41 9.62
N PHE A 250 -14.19 -15.84 10.81
CA PHE A 250 -13.15 -16.31 11.72
C PHE A 250 -13.40 -17.73 12.22
N ALA A 251 -14.66 -18.08 12.51
CA ALA A 251 -15.03 -19.42 12.98
C ALA A 251 -14.92 -20.50 11.89
N GLU A 252 -14.93 -20.12 10.62
CA GLU A 252 -14.81 -21.02 9.47
C GLU A 252 -13.35 -21.24 9.01
N LEU A 253 -12.40 -20.50 9.59
CA LEU A 253 -10.98 -20.63 9.27
C LEU A 253 -10.46 -22.05 9.53
N ASN A 254 -9.65 -22.52 8.60
CA ASN A 254 -8.95 -23.79 8.70
C ASN A 254 -7.58 -23.70 8.03
N ALA A 255 -6.77 -24.75 8.22
CA ALA A 255 -5.42 -24.83 7.68
C ALA A 255 -5.35 -24.54 6.17
N THR A 256 -6.24 -25.14 5.36
CA THR A 256 -6.25 -24.96 3.91
C THR A 256 -6.57 -23.52 3.52
N TRP A 257 -7.56 -22.92 4.17
CA TRP A 257 -7.90 -21.52 3.91
C TRP A 257 -6.74 -20.58 4.23
N LEU A 258 -6.04 -20.79 5.36
CA LEU A 258 -4.88 -19.99 5.75
C LEU A 258 -3.73 -20.15 4.75
N ASP A 259 -3.44 -21.39 4.34
CA ASP A 259 -2.37 -21.67 3.36
C ASP A 259 -2.67 -21.02 1.99
N GLU A 260 -3.95 -20.82 1.64
CA GLU A 260 -4.39 -20.19 0.38
C GLU A 260 -4.48 -18.65 0.45
N ASN A 261 -4.85 -18.09 1.61
CA ASN A 261 -5.24 -16.67 1.73
C ASN A 261 -4.30 -15.84 2.60
N ALA A 262 -3.45 -16.46 3.43
CA ALA A 262 -2.52 -15.78 4.31
C ALA A 262 -1.06 -16.00 3.89
N CYS A 263 -0.19 -15.10 4.33
CA CYS A 263 1.24 -15.19 4.10
C CYS A 263 1.88 -16.19 5.07
N LEU A 264 2.18 -17.41 4.62
CA LEU A 264 3.01 -18.35 5.37
C LEU A 264 4.44 -17.80 5.49
N LEU A 265 4.96 -17.72 6.71
CA LEU A 265 6.24 -17.10 7.02
C LEU A 265 7.40 -18.11 6.99
N ASP A 266 8.43 -17.81 6.20
CA ASP A 266 9.74 -18.43 6.31
C ASP A 266 10.62 -17.62 7.27
N VAL A 267 10.53 -17.93 8.56
CA VAL A 267 11.23 -17.18 9.61
C VAL A 267 12.75 -17.29 9.50
N GLU A 268 13.29 -18.38 8.97
CA GLU A 268 14.73 -18.51 8.75
C GLU A 268 15.20 -17.56 7.64
N THR A 269 14.45 -17.43 6.56
CA THR A 269 14.74 -16.45 5.50
C THR A 269 14.58 -15.02 6.00
N ILE A 270 13.59 -14.74 6.85
CA ILE A 270 13.41 -13.44 7.52
C ILE A 270 14.63 -13.07 8.37
N VAL A 271 15.15 -14.00 9.17
CA VAL A 271 16.34 -13.73 10.01
C VAL A 271 17.59 -13.54 9.14
N LYS A 272 17.75 -14.31 8.06
CA LYS A 272 18.87 -14.15 7.13
C LYS A 272 18.87 -12.78 6.46
N SER A 273 17.70 -12.23 6.11
CA SER A 273 17.61 -10.94 5.42
C SER A 273 18.24 -9.79 6.23
N LYS A 274 18.30 -9.90 7.57
CA LYS A 274 18.94 -8.91 8.45
C LYS A 274 20.44 -8.72 8.21
N ASN A 275 21.08 -9.68 7.56
CA ASN A 275 22.51 -9.63 7.23
C ASN A 275 22.75 -9.25 5.77
N GLU A 276 21.73 -8.81 5.04
CA GLU A 276 21.88 -8.27 3.70
C GLU A 276 22.75 -7.00 3.70
N ASN A 277 23.64 -6.93 2.72
CA ASN A 277 24.35 -5.69 2.45
C ASN A 277 23.44 -4.75 1.66
N ALA A 278 23.62 -3.45 1.88
CA ALA A 278 22.97 -2.43 1.08
C ALA A 278 23.43 -2.56 -0.38
N LEU A 279 22.46 -2.70 -1.30
CA LEU A 279 22.70 -2.70 -2.73
C LEU A 279 22.88 -1.27 -3.25
N ALA A 280 23.56 -1.15 -4.39
CA ALA A 280 23.75 0.16 -5.02
C ALA A 280 22.42 0.77 -5.45
N ARG A 281 22.32 2.08 -5.21
CA ARG A 281 21.20 2.94 -5.59
C ARG A 281 21.77 4.19 -6.24
N GLU A 282 20.88 4.94 -6.88
CA GLU A 282 21.18 6.26 -7.39
C GLU A 282 21.65 7.21 -6.28
N LYS A 283 22.52 8.15 -6.65
CA LYS A 283 23.06 9.18 -5.76
C LYS A 283 22.89 10.54 -6.41
N THR A 284 22.54 11.53 -5.62
CA THR A 284 22.52 12.92 -6.07
C THR A 284 23.86 13.56 -5.76
N GLU A 285 24.58 13.99 -6.79
CA GLU A 285 25.86 14.71 -6.68
C GLU A 285 25.78 16.01 -7.48
N GLY A 286 25.61 17.14 -6.77
CA GLY A 286 25.35 18.43 -7.42
C GLY A 286 24.01 18.43 -8.15
N ASP A 287 24.02 18.83 -9.42
CA ASP A 287 22.83 18.92 -10.28
C ASP A 287 22.53 17.61 -11.04
N GLU A 288 23.25 16.52 -10.75
CA GLU A 288 23.09 15.24 -11.42
C GLU A 288 22.70 14.13 -10.45
N VAL A 289 21.82 13.24 -10.92
CA VAL A 289 21.55 11.96 -10.27
C VAL A 289 22.29 10.89 -11.03
N THR A 290 23.18 10.16 -10.36
CA THR A 290 24.05 9.16 -10.98
C THR A 290 23.80 7.77 -10.42
N TYR A 291 24.14 6.74 -11.20
CA TYR A 291 24.07 5.33 -10.80
C TYR A 291 25.32 4.59 -11.26
N VAL A 292 25.91 3.77 -10.40
CA VAL A 292 27.08 2.94 -10.75
C VAL A 292 26.59 1.58 -11.20
N ILE A 293 26.93 1.17 -12.42
CA ILE A 293 26.48 -0.08 -13.03
C ILE A 293 26.94 -1.28 -12.20
N GLN A 294 25.99 -2.15 -11.83
CA GLN A 294 26.20 -3.35 -11.03
C GLN A 294 26.24 -4.62 -11.90
N PRO A 295 26.73 -5.75 -11.37
CA PRO A 295 26.61 -7.04 -12.03
C PRO A 295 25.15 -7.38 -12.37
N ASN A 296 24.91 -7.91 -13.57
CA ASN A 296 23.58 -8.26 -14.12
C ASN A 296 22.65 -7.07 -14.41
N ASP A 297 23.20 -5.88 -14.59
CA ASP A 297 22.43 -4.77 -15.14
C ASP A 297 22.38 -4.78 -16.65
N SER A 298 21.34 -4.12 -17.17
CA SER A 298 21.23 -3.63 -18.54
C SER A 298 20.73 -2.19 -18.47
N LEU A 299 21.01 -1.38 -19.50
CA LEU A 299 20.48 -0.01 -19.55
C LEU A 299 18.95 0.00 -19.49
N SER A 300 18.27 -0.99 -20.08
CA SER A 300 16.81 -1.10 -20.02
C SER A 300 16.29 -1.39 -18.61
N LYS A 301 16.95 -2.28 -17.87
CA LYS A 301 16.59 -2.60 -16.48
C LYS A 301 16.84 -1.41 -15.57
N ILE A 302 17.97 -0.71 -15.74
CA ILE A 302 18.28 0.51 -14.97
C ILE A 302 17.25 1.59 -15.30
N ALA A 303 16.95 1.83 -16.58
CA ALA A 303 15.93 2.80 -16.98
C ALA A 303 14.58 2.52 -16.32
N HIS A 304 14.12 1.26 -16.36
CA HIS A 304 12.87 0.82 -15.71
C HIS A 304 12.91 1.04 -14.19
N GLN A 305 13.95 0.57 -13.51
CA GLN A 305 14.11 0.75 -12.06
C GLN A 305 14.17 2.23 -11.66
N GLN A 306 14.71 3.07 -12.54
CA GLN A 306 14.82 4.50 -12.32
C GLN A 306 13.62 5.27 -12.86
N GLY A 307 12.56 4.64 -13.39
CA GLY A 307 11.38 5.35 -13.89
C GLY A 307 11.66 6.29 -15.06
N THR A 308 12.62 5.94 -15.92
CA THR A 308 12.96 6.66 -17.15
C THR A 308 12.93 5.71 -18.36
N THR A 309 13.16 6.22 -19.57
CA THR A 309 13.22 5.40 -20.79
C THR A 309 14.66 5.04 -21.14
N LEU A 310 14.84 3.95 -21.89
CA LEU A 310 16.16 3.57 -22.40
C LEU A 310 16.74 4.69 -23.27
N GLU A 311 15.88 5.30 -24.09
CA GLU A 311 16.22 6.39 -24.99
C GLU A 311 16.76 7.60 -24.21
N SER A 312 16.02 8.08 -23.21
CA SER A 312 16.43 9.20 -22.35
C SER A 312 17.72 8.88 -21.58
N LEU A 313 17.86 7.66 -21.09
CA LEU A 313 19.07 7.23 -20.39
C LEU A 313 20.29 7.23 -21.34
N VAL A 314 20.14 6.79 -22.58
CA VAL A 314 21.22 6.81 -23.59
C VAL A 314 21.53 8.23 -24.06
N GLU A 315 20.55 9.12 -24.13
CA GLU A 315 20.76 10.54 -24.44
C GLU A 315 21.64 11.24 -23.40
N LEU A 316 21.43 10.95 -22.11
CA LEU A 316 22.29 11.43 -21.02
C LEU A 316 23.67 10.76 -20.98
N ASN A 317 23.81 9.59 -21.62
CA ASN A 317 25.03 8.79 -21.63
C ASN A 317 25.43 8.42 -23.07
N PRO A 318 25.82 9.41 -23.90
CA PRO A 318 26.04 9.22 -25.34
C PRO A 318 27.15 8.22 -25.67
N GLN A 319 28.03 7.89 -24.72
CA GLN A 319 29.04 6.85 -24.87
C GLN A 319 28.47 5.45 -25.16
N TYR A 320 27.21 5.19 -24.79
CA TYR A 320 26.54 3.91 -25.04
C TYR A 320 25.63 3.89 -26.27
N LYS A 321 25.53 5.00 -27.02
CA LYS A 321 24.71 5.08 -28.23
C LYS A 321 25.18 4.08 -29.29
N GLY A 322 24.30 3.18 -29.71
CA GLY A 322 24.61 2.07 -30.63
C GLY A 322 25.43 0.93 -30.01
N LYS A 323 25.62 0.95 -28.68
CA LYS A 323 26.37 -0.04 -27.89
C LYS A 323 25.65 -0.34 -26.56
N GLU A 324 24.33 -0.28 -26.56
CA GLU A 324 23.48 -0.33 -25.36
C GLU A 324 23.64 -1.65 -24.57
N GLY A 325 24.06 -2.73 -25.24
CA GLY A 325 24.36 -4.02 -24.63
C GLY A 325 25.82 -4.22 -24.17
N GLN A 326 26.71 -3.24 -24.35
CA GLN A 326 28.15 -3.35 -24.07
C GLN A 326 28.59 -2.50 -22.87
N ILE A 327 27.74 -2.38 -21.85
CA ILE A 327 28.05 -1.65 -20.62
C ILE A 327 29.12 -2.36 -19.78
N GLN A 328 29.90 -1.60 -19.01
CA GLN A 328 30.91 -2.15 -18.09
C GLN A 328 30.47 -1.96 -16.64
N ILE A 329 30.70 -2.99 -15.82
CA ILE A 329 30.46 -2.94 -14.38
C ILE A 329 31.38 -1.89 -13.77
N GLY A 330 30.82 -1.03 -12.91
CA GLY A 330 31.56 0.06 -12.26
C GLY A 330 31.55 1.39 -13.02
N ASP A 331 31.07 1.43 -14.26
CA ASP A 331 30.84 2.70 -14.96
C ASP A 331 29.73 3.51 -14.27
N THR A 332 29.85 4.83 -14.30
CA THR A 332 28.84 5.75 -13.77
C THR A 332 27.91 6.22 -14.89
N LEU A 333 26.61 6.03 -14.70
CA LEU A 333 25.54 6.55 -15.55
C LEU A 333 24.94 7.81 -14.95
N ILE A 334 24.69 8.81 -15.79
CA ILE A 334 23.86 9.97 -15.45
C ILE A 334 22.40 9.58 -15.72
N ILE A 335 21.58 9.51 -14.67
CA ILE A 335 20.16 9.15 -14.74
C ILE A 335 19.30 10.40 -15.00
N GLU A 336 19.71 11.53 -14.42
CA GLU A 336 19.01 12.81 -14.52
C GLU A 336 20.02 13.94 -14.38
N SER A 337 19.83 15.03 -15.14
CA SER A 337 20.66 16.24 -15.06
C SER A 337 19.76 17.47 -15.04
N ASN A 338 19.93 18.30 -14.02
CA ASN A 338 19.18 19.55 -13.83
C ASN A 338 19.98 20.78 -14.30
N LYS A 339 21.13 20.58 -14.95
CA LYS A 339 22.03 21.66 -15.40
C LYS A 339 21.36 22.59 -16.43
N ASP A 340 20.37 22.11 -17.17
CA ASP A 340 19.67 22.86 -18.22
C ASP A 340 18.32 23.46 -17.77
N GLU A 341 17.87 23.24 -16.52
CA GLU A 341 16.58 23.78 -16.06
C GLU A 341 16.61 25.30 -15.76
N SER A 342 17.75 25.98 -16.00
CA SER A 342 17.91 27.43 -15.85
C SER A 342 17.99 28.23 -17.15
N THR A 343 17.81 27.63 -18.33
CA THR A 343 17.99 28.37 -19.58
C THR A 343 16.80 29.28 -19.91
N HIS A 344 16.97 30.58 -19.63
CA HIS A 344 16.19 31.67 -20.23
C HIS A 344 16.40 31.66 -21.75
N ILE A 345 15.47 31.08 -22.51
CA ILE A 345 15.50 31.15 -23.97
C ILE A 345 14.76 32.43 -24.38
N PRO A 346 15.45 33.45 -24.91
CA PRO A 346 14.77 34.63 -25.44
C PRO A 346 13.89 34.23 -26.63
N ALA A 347 12.67 34.76 -26.68
CA ALA A 347 11.68 34.41 -27.70
C ALA A 347 11.00 35.62 -28.36
N HIS A 348 11.40 36.84 -28.00
CA HIS A 348 11.02 38.07 -28.72
C HIS A 348 12.23 38.94 -29.02
N ILE A 349 12.36 39.42 -30.26
CA ILE A 349 13.38 40.39 -30.67
C ILE A 349 12.68 41.73 -30.86
N VAL A 350 13.15 42.78 -30.19
CA VAL A 350 12.55 44.12 -30.28
C VAL A 350 12.73 44.68 -31.70
N VAL A 351 11.63 45.01 -32.37
CA VAL A 351 11.64 45.56 -33.74
C VAL A 351 11.17 47.03 -33.78
N LEU A 352 11.19 47.61 -34.99
CA LEU A 352 10.62 48.94 -35.26
C LEU A 352 9.15 48.82 -35.65
N ASN A 353 8.32 49.69 -35.09
CA ASN A 353 6.95 49.93 -35.52
C ASN A 353 6.93 50.65 -36.88
N GLY A 354 5.79 50.61 -37.57
CA GLY A 354 5.57 51.28 -38.86
C GLY A 354 5.83 52.80 -38.85
N ASP A 355 5.86 53.39 -37.66
CA ASP A 355 6.10 54.83 -37.44
C ASP A 355 7.59 55.17 -37.18
N GLY A 356 8.48 54.18 -37.29
CA GLY A 356 9.93 54.35 -37.12
C GLY A 356 10.42 54.40 -35.67
N ASN A 357 9.52 54.25 -34.69
CA ASN A 357 9.87 54.07 -33.28
C ASN A 357 10.02 52.58 -32.94
N ARG A 358 10.84 52.23 -31.95
CA ARG A 358 10.90 50.85 -31.44
C ARG A 358 9.61 50.45 -30.73
N GLU A 359 9.35 49.15 -30.67
CA GLU A 359 8.29 48.60 -29.81
C GLU A 359 8.50 49.01 -28.34
N THR A 360 7.41 49.30 -27.65
CA THR A 360 7.35 49.57 -26.21
C THR A 360 7.08 48.30 -25.41
N TRP A 361 7.39 48.29 -24.11
CA TRP A 361 7.05 47.17 -23.23
C TRP A 361 5.57 46.80 -23.26
N ASP A 362 4.69 47.80 -23.36
CA ASP A 362 3.24 47.59 -23.50
C ASP A 362 2.85 46.92 -24.81
N GLU A 363 3.47 47.32 -25.92
CA GLU A 363 3.19 46.72 -27.24
C GLU A 363 3.67 45.28 -27.31
N ILE A 364 4.87 45.00 -26.80
CA ILE A 364 5.45 43.64 -26.78
C ILE A 364 4.63 42.74 -25.84
N ALA A 365 4.32 43.21 -24.63
CA ALA A 365 3.53 42.43 -23.68
C ALA A 365 2.14 42.09 -24.22
N LYS A 366 1.52 43.03 -24.96
CA LYS A 366 0.23 42.80 -25.61
C LYS A 366 0.30 41.76 -26.73
N GLN A 367 1.39 41.71 -27.50
CA GLN A 367 1.59 40.68 -28.53
C GLN A 367 1.65 39.27 -27.93
N HIS A 368 2.18 39.16 -26.72
CA HIS A 368 2.32 37.89 -25.98
C HIS A 368 1.26 37.68 -24.91
N CYS A 369 0.17 38.45 -24.95
CA CYS A 369 -0.98 38.30 -24.05
C CYS A 369 -0.64 38.38 -22.54
N MET A 370 0.33 39.23 -22.15
CA MET A 370 0.76 39.39 -20.75
C MET A 370 0.78 40.85 -20.29
N ALA A 371 1.00 41.06 -18.99
CA ALA A 371 1.16 42.40 -18.45
C ALA A 371 2.57 42.98 -18.73
N PRO A 372 2.72 44.29 -19.00
CA PRO A 372 4.03 44.92 -19.22
C PRO A 372 4.98 44.75 -18.02
N LYS A 373 4.43 44.80 -16.81
CA LYS A 373 5.17 44.57 -15.57
C LYS A 373 5.65 43.12 -15.44
N GLU A 374 4.86 42.16 -15.91
CA GLU A 374 5.22 40.75 -15.93
C GLU A 374 6.37 40.50 -16.91
N LEU A 375 6.27 41.05 -18.13
CA LEU A 375 7.36 41.02 -19.11
C LEU A 375 8.64 41.69 -18.59
N LEU A 376 8.53 42.80 -17.86
CA LEU A 376 9.68 43.48 -17.26
C LEU A 376 10.34 42.61 -16.16
N THR A 377 9.53 41.93 -15.34
CA THR A 377 10.04 41.02 -14.30
C THR A 377 10.72 39.78 -14.90
N LEU A 378 10.28 39.30 -16.07
CA LEU A 378 10.97 38.26 -16.83
C LEU A 378 12.34 38.69 -17.37
N ASN A 379 12.56 40.00 -17.47
CA ASN A 379 13.77 40.60 -18.04
C ASN A 379 14.37 41.59 -17.03
N SER A 380 14.63 41.11 -15.81
CA SER A 380 15.03 41.89 -14.64
C SER A 380 16.21 42.84 -14.85
N MET A 381 17.09 42.55 -15.82
CA MET A 381 18.16 43.45 -16.26
C MET A 381 17.67 44.83 -16.75
N PHE A 382 16.38 44.97 -17.07
CA PHE A 382 15.74 46.24 -17.44
C PHE A 382 14.87 46.84 -16.32
N GLU A 383 14.66 46.18 -15.17
CA GLU A 383 13.78 46.69 -14.09
C GLU A 383 14.25 48.05 -13.56
N ASP A 384 15.56 48.22 -13.35
CA ASP A 384 16.14 49.47 -12.87
C ASP A 384 16.10 50.59 -13.92
N ASN A 385 16.04 50.24 -15.21
CA ASN A 385 15.98 51.21 -16.30
C ASN A 385 15.23 50.65 -17.54
N PRO A 386 13.88 50.66 -17.54
CA PRO A 386 13.09 50.11 -18.64
C PRO A 386 13.27 50.87 -19.96
N SER A 387 13.75 52.12 -19.90
CA SER A 387 14.03 52.96 -21.06
C SER A 387 15.28 52.53 -21.83
N ALA A 388 16.12 51.66 -21.26
CA ALA A 388 17.35 51.16 -21.89
C ALA A 388 17.09 50.19 -23.06
N LEU A 389 15.86 49.69 -23.22
CA LEU A 389 15.45 48.79 -24.30
C LEU A 389 15.73 49.40 -25.69
N LYS A 390 16.26 48.61 -26.62
CA LYS A 390 16.65 49.01 -27.98
C LYS A 390 16.19 47.99 -29.01
N VAL A 391 16.12 48.42 -30.27
CA VAL A 391 15.88 47.52 -31.42
C VAL A 391 17.00 46.49 -31.48
N GLY A 392 16.63 45.22 -31.62
CA GLY A 392 17.55 44.09 -31.64
C GLY A 392 17.83 43.48 -30.27
N ASP A 393 17.34 44.07 -29.17
CA ASP A 393 17.40 43.42 -27.86
C ASP A 393 16.50 42.17 -27.86
N GLU A 394 16.95 41.12 -27.19
CA GLU A 394 16.24 39.86 -27.07
C GLU A 394 15.58 39.76 -25.69
N LEU A 395 14.28 39.47 -25.66
CA LEU A 395 13.46 39.40 -24.45
C LEU A 395 12.94 37.98 -24.22
N CYS A 396 12.94 37.58 -22.95
CA CYS A 396 12.25 36.41 -22.46
C CYS A 396 10.76 36.74 -22.28
N ILE A 397 9.91 35.98 -22.95
CA ILE A 397 8.44 36.15 -22.90
C ILE A 397 7.76 35.05 -22.08
N ASN A 398 8.52 34.12 -21.51
CA ASN A 398 8.00 33.09 -20.64
C ASN A 398 8.81 33.11 -19.33
N ALA A 399 8.15 32.81 -18.21
CA ALA A 399 8.86 32.48 -16.98
C ALA A 399 9.84 31.32 -17.25
N PRO A 400 11.01 31.28 -16.57
CA PRO A 400 11.76 30.04 -16.50
C PRO A 400 10.75 28.97 -16.10
N GLN A 401 10.70 27.91 -16.88
CA GLN A 401 9.75 26.83 -16.69
C GLN A 401 10.05 26.25 -15.30
N GLN A 402 9.37 26.76 -14.27
CA GLN A 402 9.38 26.12 -12.97
C GLN A 402 8.91 24.70 -13.23
N ALA A 403 9.64 23.74 -12.68
CA ALA A 403 9.40 22.30 -12.74
C ALA A 403 8.02 21.92 -12.15
N GLN A 404 6.92 22.42 -12.71
CA GLN A 404 5.56 22.21 -12.23
C GLN A 404 4.77 21.22 -13.08
N ASP A 405 5.33 20.67 -14.17
CA ASP A 405 4.69 19.56 -14.91
C ASP A 405 5.70 18.54 -15.47
N LYS A 406 6.87 18.38 -14.84
CA LYS A 406 7.65 17.15 -15.04
C LYS A 406 7.04 16.11 -14.10
N ALA A 407 6.41 15.07 -14.64
CA ALA A 407 5.94 13.95 -13.85
C ALA A 407 7.11 13.45 -12.99
N GLN A 408 6.96 13.56 -11.66
CA GLN A 408 8.03 13.16 -10.75
C GLN A 408 8.37 11.69 -11.00
N ARG A 409 9.65 11.44 -11.26
CA ARG A 409 10.18 10.11 -11.51
C ARG A 409 9.80 9.16 -10.37
N VAL A 410 9.30 7.98 -10.72
CA VAL A 410 8.99 6.91 -9.75
C VAL A 410 10.10 5.87 -9.84
N THR A 411 10.83 5.66 -8.75
CA THR A 411 11.87 4.64 -8.70
C THR A 411 11.37 3.37 -8.03
N LEU A 412 11.92 2.24 -8.46
CA LEU A 412 11.73 0.95 -7.81
C LEU A 412 12.86 0.68 -6.80
N PRO A 413 12.62 -0.17 -5.78
CA PRO A 413 13.69 -0.66 -4.93
C PRO A 413 14.69 -1.54 -5.71
N PRO A 414 15.96 -1.65 -5.26
CA PRO A 414 16.94 -2.61 -5.75
C PRO A 414 16.41 -4.04 -5.74
N ILE A 415 15.64 -4.41 -4.71
CA ILE A 415 14.92 -5.68 -4.62
C ILE A 415 13.42 -5.38 -4.68
N VAL A 416 12.80 -5.77 -5.79
CA VAL A 416 11.35 -5.75 -5.96
C VAL A 416 10.77 -7.05 -5.42
N LEU A 417 9.91 -6.97 -4.40
CA LEU A 417 9.19 -8.12 -3.86
C LEU A 417 7.88 -8.32 -4.64
N THR A 418 7.85 -9.34 -5.50
CA THR A 418 6.77 -9.62 -6.46
C THR A 418 5.82 -10.73 -6.01
N HIS A 419 6.14 -11.44 -4.92
CA HIS A 419 5.34 -12.55 -4.40
C HIS A 419 5.10 -12.40 -2.90
N ILE A 420 3.93 -12.86 -2.44
CA ILE A 420 3.57 -12.92 -1.02
C ILE A 420 4.56 -13.85 -0.30
N GLY A 421 5.00 -13.47 0.90
CA GLY A 421 5.99 -14.18 1.71
C GLY A 421 7.44 -13.84 1.38
N GLN A 422 7.71 -13.11 0.29
CA GLN A 422 9.06 -12.62 0.04
C GLN A 422 9.47 -11.59 1.08
N VAL A 423 10.76 -11.58 1.38
CA VAL A 423 11.37 -10.73 2.38
C VAL A 423 12.70 -10.19 1.88
N SER A 424 13.01 -8.98 2.28
CA SER A 424 14.30 -8.32 2.06
C SER A 424 14.51 -7.27 3.15
N SER A 425 15.75 -6.87 3.40
CA SER A 425 16.02 -5.77 4.32
C SER A 425 15.46 -4.45 3.80
N PHE A 426 15.03 -3.57 4.71
CA PHE A 426 14.45 -2.28 4.37
C PHE A 426 15.34 -1.46 3.44
N VAL A 427 16.66 -1.45 3.68
CA VAL A 427 17.67 -0.77 2.86
C VAL A 427 17.61 -1.16 1.38
N ASN A 428 17.14 -2.36 1.06
CA ASN A 428 17.02 -2.89 -0.29
C ASN A 428 15.58 -2.89 -0.83
N SER A 429 14.58 -2.52 -0.02
CA SER A 429 13.15 -2.73 -0.31
C SER A 429 12.32 -1.45 -0.45
N PHE A 430 12.87 -0.28 -0.11
CA PHE A 430 12.19 1.00 -0.30
C PHE A 430 12.44 1.63 -1.68
N SER A 431 11.49 2.42 -2.16
CA SER A 431 11.66 3.33 -3.32
C SER A 431 12.21 4.68 -2.86
N SER A 432 13.15 5.26 -3.61
CA SER A 432 13.70 6.58 -3.26
C SER A 432 12.73 7.71 -3.62
N MET A 433 11.99 7.55 -4.73
CA MET A 433 11.03 8.53 -5.24
C MET A 433 9.76 7.81 -5.67
N SER A 434 8.61 8.27 -5.21
CA SER A 434 7.31 7.78 -5.64
C SER A 434 6.21 8.76 -5.25
N LYS A 435 5.02 8.55 -5.79
CA LYS A 435 3.81 9.18 -5.23
C LYS A 435 3.65 8.66 -3.80
N ARG A 436 3.34 9.57 -2.87
CA ARG A 436 3.13 9.20 -1.46
C ARG A 436 2.05 8.12 -1.30
N LEU A 437 0.96 8.22 -2.05
CA LEU A 437 -0.14 7.24 -2.06
C LEU A 437 -0.04 6.36 -3.30
N LEU A 438 0.12 5.05 -3.09
CA LEU A 438 0.08 4.05 -4.17
C LEU A 438 -1.37 3.68 -4.55
N ASN A 439 -2.27 3.73 -3.57
CA ASN A 439 -3.73 3.72 -3.76
C ASN A 439 -4.39 4.49 -2.59
N ALA A 440 -5.72 4.39 -2.46
CA ALA A 440 -6.49 5.09 -1.41
C ALA A 440 -6.08 4.75 0.03
N PHE A 441 -5.39 3.62 0.24
CA PHE A 441 -5.23 2.96 1.53
C PHE A 441 -3.79 2.48 1.77
N VAL A 442 -2.87 2.80 0.88
CA VAL A 442 -1.48 2.34 0.92
C VAL A 442 -0.57 3.50 0.60
N VAL A 443 0.29 3.84 1.54
CA VAL A 443 1.38 4.80 1.33
C VAL A 443 2.62 4.07 0.82
N ALA A 444 3.37 4.68 -0.10
CA ALA A 444 4.58 4.07 -0.66
C ALA A 444 5.64 3.81 0.43
N ALA A 445 6.34 2.67 0.30
CA ALA A 445 7.50 2.37 1.12
C ALA A 445 8.70 3.23 0.67
N LEU A 446 8.79 4.44 1.23
CA LEU A 446 9.89 5.37 0.99
C LEU A 446 10.96 5.26 2.06
N ASN A 447 12.13 5.85 1.81
CA ASN A 447 13.20 5.95 2.79
C ASN A 447 12.71 6.62 4.08
N ASP A 448 12.85 5.93 5.22
CA ASP A 448 12.42 6.40 6.53
C ASP A 448 13.49 6.08 7.57
N LYS A 449 14.03 7.12 8.22
CA LYS A 449 15.08 6.98 9.24
C LYS A 449 14.60 6.32 10.53
N ASN A 450 13.28 6.23 10.74
CA ASN A 450 12.69 5.58 11.90
C ASN A 450 12.59 4.06 11.74
N ILE A 451 12.92 3.53 10.55
CA ILE A 451 12.99 2.10 10.29
C ILE A 451 14.48 1.72 10.18
N PRO A 452 15.01 0.89 11.11
CA PRO A 452 16.39 0.43 11.01
C PRO A 452 16.66 -0.23 9.66
N ALA A 453 17.82 0.05 9.06
CA ALA A 453 18.16 -0.31 7.68
C ALA A 453 18.00 -1.81 7.38
N ASN A 454 18.35 -2.68 8.34
CA ASN A 454 18.27 -4.13 8.20
C ASN A 454 17.00 -4.72 8.84
N THR A 455 15.93 -3.94 8.92
CA THR A 455 14.60 -4.46 9.28
C THR A 455 14.08 -5.34 8.14
N PRO A 456 13.72 -6.60 8.39
CA PRO A 456 13.04 -7.43 7.40
C PRO A 456 11.68 -6.83 7.06
N ILE A 457 11.48 -6.54 5.78
CA ILE A 457 10.20 -6.14 5.21
C ILE A 457 9.57 -7.37 4.59
N VAL A 458 8.42 -7.80 5.11
CA VAL A 458 7.70 -8.98 4.62
C VAL A 458 6.53 -8.53 3.75
N ASN A 459 6.47 -8.99 2.51
CA ASN A 459 5.31 -8.78 1.64
C ASN A 459 4.17 -9.72 2.08
N VAL A 460 3.19 -9.21 2.83
CA VAL A 460 2.11 -10.01 3.42
C VAL A 460 0.85 -10.05 2.56
N GLY A 461 0.83 -9.37 1.41
CA GLY A 461 -0.33 -9.36 0.54
C GLY A 461 -0.10 -8.56 -0.73
N LYS A 462 -0.88 -8.86 -1.76
CA LYS A 462 -0.92 -8.08 -2.99
C LYS A 462 -2.29 -7.41 -3.08
N LEU A 463 -2.28 -6.08 -3.16
CA LEU A 463 -3.49 -5.32 -3.43
C LEU A 463 -3.50 -4.93 -4.89
N GLU A 464 -4.57 -5.30 -5.57
CA GLU A 464 -4.86 -4.64 -6.83
C GLU A 464 -5.19 -3.18 -6.54
N ILE A 465 -4.82 -2.29 -7.46
CA ILE A 465 -5.29 -0.92 -7.42
C ILE A 465 -6.81 -1.04 -7.60
N GLU A 466 -7.58 -0.92 -6.51
CA GLU A 466 -9.04 -0.93 -6.63
C GLU A 466 -9.42 0.31 -7.43
N ARG A 467 -9.71 0.10 -8.71
CA ARG A 467 -10.15 1.16 -9.59
C ARG A 467 -11.57 1.51 -9.22
N HIS A 468 -11.88 2.79 -9.26
CA HIS A 468 -13.24 3.28 -9.11
C HIS A 468 -14.09 3.02 -10.36
N TRP A 469 -13.54 2.28 -11.32
CA TRP A 469 -14.24 1.79 -12.49
C TRP A 469 -14.00 0.29 -12.73
N CYS A 470 -14.85 -0.35 -13.53
CA CYS A 470 -14.74 -1.74 -13.99
C CYS A 470 -15.01 -1.85 -15.50
N ASP A 471 -14.60 -2.97 -16.11
CA ASP A 471 -14.85 -3.20 -17.54
C ASP A 471 -16.36 -3.28 -17.86
N PRO A 472 -16.80 -2.84 -19.05
CA PRO A 472 -18.21 -2.83 -19.45
C PRO A 472 -18.76 -4.24 -19.74
N ILE A 473 -17.90 -5.22 -19.97
CA ILE A 473 -18.22 -6.65 -20.13
C ILE A 473 -17.11 -7.48 -19.47
N LYS A 474 -17.39 -8.73 -19.11
CA LYS A 474 -16.38 -9.65 -18.60
C LYS A 474 -15.45 -10.13 -19.72
N ASN A 475 -14.15 -10.20 -19.43
CA ASN A 475 -13.10 -10.61 -20.37
C ASN A 475 -13.14 -9.84 -21.71
N PRO A 476 -13.06 -8.50 -21.69
CA PRO A 476 -13.19 -7.69 -22.88
C PRO A 476 -12.07 -8.01 -23.90
N MET A 477 -12.43 -8.03 -25.17
CA MET A 477 -11.50 -8.23 -26.28
C MET A 477 -11.98 -7.48 -27.51
N SER A 478 -11.06 -6.99 -28.34
CA SER A 478 -11.42 -6.32 -29.59
C SER A 478 -12.01 -7.30 -30.60
N THR A 479 -12.88 -6.79 -31.47
CA THR A 479 -13.35 -7.55 -32.64
C THR A 479 -12.21 -7.80 -33.64
N ASN A 480 -12.17 -9.01 -34.20
CA ASN A 480 -11.18 -9.41 -35.22
C ASN A 480 -11.76 -9.46 -36.65
N HIS A 481 -13.01 -9.03 -36.85
CA HIS A 481 -13.71 -9.16 -38.13
C HIS A 481 -14.45 -7.86 -38.50
N TYR A 482 -14.48 -7.57 -39.80
CA TYR A 482 -15.41 -6.60 -40.38
C TYR A 482 -16.86 -7.00 -40.12
N GLN A 483 -17.79 -6.05 -40.24
CA GLN A 483 -19.24 -6.32 -40.17
C GLN A 483 -19.72 -7.36 -41.20
N ASN A 484 -19.01 -7.53 -42.33
CA ASN A 484 -19.32 -8.53 -43.36
C ASN A 484 -18.66 -9.90 -43.11
N GLY A 485 -17.88 -10.05 -42.04
CA GLY A 485 -17.22 -11.27 -41.60
C GLY A 485 -15.83 -11.53 -42.17
N GLY A 486 -15.26 -10.63 -42.99
CA GLY A 486 -13.84 -10.70 -43.34
C GLY A 486 -12.95 -10.38 -42.13
N GLU A 487 -11.75 -10.94 -42.07
CA GLU A 487 -10.81 -10.70 -40.96
C GLU A 487 -10.24 -9.28 -40.99
N CYS A 488 -10.24 -8.62 -39.83
CA CYS A 488 -9.65 -7.30 -39.61
C CYS A 488 -9.51 -7.01 -38.11
N ALA A 489 -8.28 -7.05 -37.59
CA ALA A 489 -7.99 -6.84 -36.17
C ALA A 489 -8.17 -5.40 -35.69
N TYR A 490 -8.04 -4.42 -36.60
CA TYR A 490 -8.04 -3.01 -36.24
C TYR A 490 -9.40 -2.33 -36.41
N TRP A 491 -10.38 -2.99 -37.07
CA TRP A 491 -11.64 -2.36 -37.46
C TRP A 491 -12.43 -1.78 -36.27
N GLY A 492 -12.29 -2.42 -35.11
CA GLY A 492 -12.96 -2.05 -33.87
C GLY A 492 -12.20 -1.08 -32.96
N LEU A 493 -10.98 -0.67 -33.32
CA LEU A 493 -10.16 0.22 -32.49
C LEU A 493 -10.55 1.68 -32.66
N PHE A 494 -10.12 2.55 -31.74
CA PHE A 494 -10.43 3.97 -31.77
C PHE A 494 -9.55 4.73 -32.79
N GLY A 495 -10.11 5.73 -33.48
CA GLY A 495 -9.32 6.69 -34.25
C GLY A 495 -9.97 7.21 -35.53
N GLU A 496 -9.49 8.36 -35.99
CA GLU A 496 -9.89 9.07 -37.20
C GLU A 496 -9.68 8.21 -38.45
N ASP A 497 -8.48 7.65 -38.59
CA ASP A 497 -8.06 6.90 -39.77
C ASP A 497 -8.33 5.40 -39.66
N MET A 498 -8.98 4.95 -38.58
CA MET A 498 -9.11 3.52 -38.30
C MET A 498 -9.90 2.79 -39.39
N ARG A 499 -10.92 3.44 -39.97
CA ARG A 499 -11.72 2.92 -41.10
C ARG A 499 -11.58 3.82 -42.33
N ARG A 500 -10.35 4.25 -42.64
CA ARG A 500 -10.00 5.08 -43.81
C ARG A 500 -10.56 4.56 -45.14
N GLU A 501 -10.74 3.25 -45.30
CA GLU A 501 -11.30 2.63 -46.52
C GLU A 501 -12.72 3.14 -46.84
N VAL A 502 -13.45 3.55 -45.81
CA VAL A 502 -14.82 4.06 -45.92
C VAL A 502 -14.91 5.54 -45.48
N ASN A 503 -13.77 6.22 -45.35
CA ASN A 503 -13.64 7.61 -44.92
C ASN A 503 -14.50 7.92 -43.67
N ARG A 504 -14.47 7.01 -42.69
CA ARG A 504 -15.27 7.13 -41.47
C ARG A 504 -14.40 6.91 -40.24
N PRO A 505 -14.41 7.82 -39.28
CA PRO A 505 -13.72 7.63 -38.01
C PRO A 505 -14.43 6.59 -37.14
N HIS A 506 -13.68 5.94 -36.25
CA HIS A 506 -14.24 5.09 -35.21
C HIS A 506 -14.10 5.76 -33.84
N ARG A 507 -15.24 6.10 -33.23
CA ARG A 507 -15.34 6.97 -32.03
C ARG A 507 -15.45 6.22 -30.71
N GLY A 508 -15.20 4.92 -30.75
CA GLY A 508 -15.27 4.05 -29.60
C GLY A 508 -14.40 2.83 -29.80
N LEU A 509 -14.68 1.81 -29.00
CA LEU A 509 -14.04 0.51 -29.02
C LEU A 509 -15.13 -0.54 -29.23
N ASP A 510 -15.00 -1.37 -30.27
CA ASP A 510 -15.90 -2.48 -30.54
C ASP A 510 -15.40 -3.72 -29.79
N LEU A 511 -16.01 -3.96 -28.63
CA LEU A 511 -15.73 -5.10 -27.78
C LEU A 511 -16.54 -6.31 -28.24
N PHE A 512 -15.88 -7.40 -28.61
CA PHE A 512 -16.56 -8.61 -29.06
C PHE A 512 -17.51 -9.12 -27.96
N ALA A 513 -18.78 -9.28 -28.33
CA ALA A 513 -19.82 -9.78 -27.44
C ALA A 513 -20.87 -10.51 -28.25
N GLU A 514 -21.19 -11.74 -27.84
CA GLU A 514 -22.37 -12.44 -28.35
C GLU A 514 -23.65 -11.70 -27.92
N ILE A 515 -24.75 -11.90 -28.63
CA ILE A 515 -26.04 -11.28 -28.26
C ILE A 515 -26.46 -11.84 -26.89
N GLY A 516 -26.79 -10.96 -25.95
CA GLY A 516 -27.24 -11.35 -24.61
C GLY A 516 -26.14 -11.37 -23.54
N THR A 517 -24.89 -11.00 -23.85
CA THR A 517 -23.84 -10.82 -22.85
C THR A 517 -24.21 -9.71 -21.87
N ASP A 518 -23.95 -9.93 -20.58
CA ASP A 518 -24.13 -8.91 -19.54
C ASP A 518 -23.28 -7.68 -19.82
N VAL A 519 -23.91 -6.51 -19.72
CA VAL A 519 -23.26 -5.19 -19.80
C VAL A 519 -23.35 -4.53 -18.44
N TYR A 520 -22.19 -4.12 -17.92
CA TYR A 520 -22.00 -3.60 -16.58
C TYR A 520 -21.84 -2.08 -16.61
N ALA A 521 -22.38 -1.38 -15.61
CA ALA A 521 -22.04 0.01 -15.38
C ALA A 521 -20.58 0.10 -14.96
N CYS A 522 -19.74 0.74 -15.79
CA CYS A 522 -18.32 0.85 -15.54
C CYS A 522 -17.97 1.65 -14.29
N VAL A 523 -18.87 2.46 -13.76
CA VAL A 523 -18.61 3.46 -12.71
C VAL A 523 -19.89 3.71 -11.92
N ASP A 524 -19.74 4.18 -10.69
CA ASP A 524 -20.86 4.84 -10.00
C ASP A 524 -21.24 6.10 -10.79
N ALA A 525 -22.49 6.19 -11.23
CA ALA A 525 -22.92 7.24 -12.13
C ALA A 525 -24.43 7.49 -12.09
N VAL A 526 -24.83 8.57 -12.73
CA VAL A 526 -26.24 8.82 -13.09
C VAL A 526 -26.42 8.51 -14.56
N ILE A 527 -27.52 7.85 -14.91
CA ILE A 527 -27.90 7.67 -16.32
C ILE A 527 -28.30 9.02 -16.90
N GLN A 528 -27.53 9.52 -17.88
CA GLN A 528 -27.85 10.77 -18.56
C GLN A 528 -29.06 10.60 -19.47
N HIS A 529 -29.00 9.62 -20.38
CA HIS A 529 -30.09 9.33 -21.29
C HIS A 529 -30.08 7.88 -21.78
N VAL A 530 -31.25 7.46 -22.22
CA VAL A 530 -31.51 6.17 -22.86
C VAL A 530 -32.28 6.45 -24.13
N ARG A 531 -31.88 5.82 -25.25
CA ARG A 531 -32.60 5.98 -26.52
C ARG A 531 -32.36 4.85 -27.50
N PHE A 532 -33.16 4.85 -28.56
CA PHE A 532 -32.88 4.13 -29.80
C PHE A 532 -32.51 5.10 -30.93
N SER A 533 -31.50 4.75 -31.74
CA SER A 533 -31.26 5.37 -33.04
C SER A 533 -31.04 4.32 -34.14
N SER A 534 -31.27 4.71 -35.39
CA SER A 534 -31.14 3.82 -36.55
C SER A 534 -29.71 3.40 -36.88
N SER A 535 -28.70 3.98 -36.22
CA SER A 535 -27.29 3.66 -36.38
C SER A 535 -26.74 2.99 -35.12
N ASN A 536 -26.87 3.65 -33.97
CA ASN A 536 -26.27 3.19 -32.71
C ASN A 536 -27.13 2.11 -32.04
N GLY A 537 -28.34 1.89 -32.55
CA GLY A 537 -29.30 1.00 -31.95
C GLY A 537 -29.80 1.52 -30.62
N ASN A 538 -30.12 0.59 -29.76
CA ASN A 538 -30.45 0.83 -28.37
C ASN A 538 -29.17 1.23 -27.62
N LEU A 539 -29.22 2.32 -26.85
CA LEU A 539 -28.07 2.81 -26.10
C LEU A 539 -28.44 3.37 -24.73
N ILE A 540 -27.46 3.29 -23.82
CA ILE A 540 -27.46 3.91 -22.49
C ILE A 540 -26.21 4.78 -22.39
N VAL A 541 -26.34 5.98 -21.81
CA VAL A 541 -25.20 6.85 -21.49
C VAL A 541 -25.19 7.16 -20.01
N LEU A 542 -24.05 6.86 -19.37
CA LEU A 542 -23.78 7.23 -17.99
C LEU A 542 -23.01 8.54 -17.94
N LYS A 543 -23.22 9.34 -16.90
CA LYS A 543 -22.57 10.63 -16.67
C LYS A 543 -22.06 10.75 -15.25
N ILE A 544 -20.86 11.32 -15.14
CA ILE A 544 -20.24 11.75 -13.89
C ILE A 544 -19.95 13.24 -13.99
N ASP A 545 -20.51 14.03 -13.08
CA ASP A 545 -20.29 15.49 -12.97
C ASP A 545 -19.52 15.90 -11.72
N GLU A 546 -19.38 15.00 -10.74
CA GLU A 546 -18.69 15.30 -9.49
C GLU A 546 -17.18 15.46 -9.76
N LYS A 547 -16.69 16.70 -9.66
CA LYS A 547 -15.34 17.08 -10.09
C LYS A 547 -14.22 16.23 -9.48
N GLU A 548 -14.30 15.98 -8.17
CA GLU A 548 -13.29 15.17 -7.46
C GLU A 548 -13.30 13.72 -7.96
N PHE A 549 -14.49 13.15 -8.12
CA PHE A 549 -14.64 11.79 -8.62
C PHE A 549 -14.21 11.65 -10.08
N VAL A 550 -14.55 12.62 -10.94
CA VAL A 550 -14.08 12.67 -12.34
C VAL A 550 -12.55 12.73 -12.39
N GLN A 551 -11.93 13.62 -11.61
CA GLN A 551 -10.47 13.74 -11.58
C GLN A 551 -9.83 12.45 -11.05
N ARG A 552 -10.46 11.76 -10.10
CA ARG A 552 -10.02 10.47 -9.60
C ARG A 552 -10.03 9.40 -10.69
N ILE A 553 -11.15 9.21 -11.38
CA ILE A 553 -11.27 8.27 -12.50
C ILE A 553 -10.25 8.60 -13.60
N TRP A 554 -10.05 9.89 -13.90
CA TRP A 554 -9.06 10.33 -14.88
C TRP A 554 -7.62 9.99 -14.49
N ASN A 555 -7.28 10.06 -13.20
CA ASN A 555 -5.96 9.72 -12.70
C ASN A 555 -5.74 8.19 -12.62
N GLU A 556 -6.81 7.41 -12.58
CA GLU A 556 -6.82 5.94 -12.53
C GLU A 556 -6.91 5.28 -13.92
N LYS A 557 -6.74 6.06 -15.00
CA LYS A 557 -6.66 5.53 -16.36
C LYS A 557 -5.54 4.49 -16.50
N LEU A 558 -5.76 3.53 -17.39
CA LEU A 558 -4.77 2.54 -17.77
C LEU A 558 -3.54 3.18 -18.41
N GLU A 559 -2.37 2.57 -18.20
CA GLU A 559 -1.20 2.79 -19.04
C GLU A 559 -1.36 2.07 -20.40
N TYR A 560 -2.34 2.53 -21.18
CA TYR A 560 -2.65 1.96 -22.49
C TYR A 560 -1.76 2.55 -23.57
N LYS A 561 -1.03 1.67 -24.27
CA LYS A 561 -0.22 2.04 -25.42
C LYS A 561 -1.01 1.84 -26.71
N VAL A 562 -1.30 2.93 -27.41
CA VAL A 562 -2.00 2.90 -28.70
C VAL A 562 -1.25 2.06 -29.73
N HIS A 563 -2.00 1.37 -30.59
CA HIS A 563 -1.42 0.52 -31.63
C HIS A 563 -0.94 1.34 -32.84
N SER A 564 0.32 1.16 -33.22
CA SER A 564 0.85 1.63 -34.50
C SER A 564 0.65 0.53 -35.55
N LEU A 565 -0.15 0.79 -36.57
CA LEU A 565 -0.57 -0.18 -37.57
C LEU A 565 -0.06 0.22 -38.96
N PRO A 566 -0.03 -0.70 -39.95
CA PRO A 566 0.38 -0.36 -41.30
C PRO A 566 -0.51 0.75 -41.90
N ASN A 567 0.10 1.93 -42.07
CA ASN A 567 -0.50 3.14 -42.64
C ASN A 567 -1.69 3.75 -41.86
N ARG A 568 -1.79 3.52 -40.54
CA ARG A 568 -2.71 4.22 -39.63
C ARG A 568 -2.22 4.08 -38.19
N THR A 569 -2.64 5.01 -37.33
CA THR A 569 -2.36 4.95 -35.89
C THR A 569 -3.67 5.12 -35.14
N GLU A 570 -3.82 4.42 -34.03
CA GLU A 570 -4.90 4.67 -33.09
C GLU A 570 -4.70 6.00 -32.37
N ASP A 571 -5.77 6.76 -32.20
CA ASP A 571 -5.73 8.07 -31.54
C ASP A 571 -5.82 7.93 -30.01
N VAL A 572 -5.41 8.97 -29.28
CA VAL A 572 -5.47 9.02 -27.81
C VAL A 572 -6.78 9.69 -27.36
N GLU A 573 -7.02 10.91 -27.83
CA GLU A 573 -8.18 11.71 -27.49
C GLU A 573 -8.43 12.80 -28.54
N GLY A 574 -9.64 13.33 -28.57
CA GLY A 574 -10.01 14.47 -29.40
C GLY A 574 -9.53 15.80 -28.82
N LYS A 575 -9.44 16.81 -29.69
CA LYS A 575 -8.91 18.15 -29.36
C LYS A 575 -9.72 19.00 -28.37
N ASP A 576 -10.99 18.67 -28.13
CA ASP A 576 -11.92 19.41 -27.27
C ASP A 576 -12.24 18.61 -25.98
N VAL A 577 -11.38 17.65 -25.60
CA VAL A 577 -11.53 16.90 -24.35
C VAL A 577 -11.23 17.81 -23.16
N ASN A 578 -12.23 18.01 -22.30
CA ASN A 578 -12.11 18.76 -21.06
C ASN A 578 -12.93 18.09 -19.96
N VAL A 579 -12.33 17.10 -19.30
CA VAL A 579 -13.01 16.33 -18.25
C VAL A 579 -13.21 17.12 -16.95
N ARG A 580 -12.34 18.10 -16.66
CA ARG A 580 -12.43 18.91 -15.42
C ARG A 580 -13.64 19.81 -15.41
N GLU A 581 -13.98 20.38 -16.57
CA GLU A 581 -15.12 21.27 -16.72
C GLU A 581 -16.40 20.49 -17.04
N ASN A 582 -16.31 19.56 -18.00
CA ASN A 582 -17.51 18.96 -18.57
C ASN A 582 -17.91 17.65 -17.89
N GLY A 583 -17.00 16.97 -17.18
CA GLY A 583 -17.21 15.66 -16.57
C GLY A 583 -16.84 14.50 -17.50
N LEU A 584 -17.33 13.29 -17.20
CA LEU A 584 -17.12 12.08 -18.02
C LEU A 584 -18.46 11.45 -18.41
N ARG A 585 -18.52 10.93 -19.64
CA ARG A 585 -19.62 10.07 -20.10
C ARG A 585 -19.11 8.74 -20.64
N PHE A 586 -19.87 7.69 -20.38
CA PHE A 586 -19.65 6.33 -20.88
C PHE A 586 -20.89 5.88 -21.66
N ALA A 587 -20.75 5.62 -22.95
CA ALA A 587 -21.86 5.23 -23.81
C ALA A 587 -21.77 3.76 -24.23
N TYR A 588 -22.90 3.06 -24.15
CA TYR A 588 -23.04 1.64 -24.43
C TYR A 588 -24.06 1.48 -25.56
N MET A 589 -23.66 0.92 -26.70
CA MET A 589 -24.49 0.89 -27.91
C MET A 589 -24.71 -0.52 -28.47
N HIS A 590 -25.58 -0.62 -29.47
CA HIS A 590 -26.03 -1.87 -30.09
C HIS A 590 -26.75 -2.83 -29.14
N LEU A 591 -27.27 -2.35 -28.01
CA LEU A 591 -27.81 -3.17 -26.94
C LEU A 591 -29.03 -4.00 -27.38
N ASN A 592 -29.21 -5.16 -26.76
CA ASN A 592 -30.39 -6.00 -26.92
C ASN A 592 -31.49 -5.59 -25.94
N SER A 593 -31.18 -5.40 -24.65
CA SER A 593 -32.16 -5.02 -23.61
C SER A 593 -31.56 -4.08 -22.58
N ILE A 594 -32.44 -3.34 -21.88
CA ILE A 594 -32.12 -2.66 -20.61
C ILE A 594 -32.59 -3.56 -19.49
N GLU A 595 -31.79 -3.67 -18.44
CA GLU A 595 -32.17 -4.41 -17.24
C GLU A 595 -33.10 -3.62 -16.32
N ILE A 596 -33.69 -4.33 -15.35
CA ILE A 596 -34.58 -3.75 -14.36
C ILE A 596 -33.74 -3.09 -13.27
N ASN A 597 -34.03 -1.83 -12.98
CA ASN A 597 -33.50 -1.13 -11.83
C ASN A 597 -34.05 -1.78 -10.54
N PRO A 598 -33.19 -2.37 -9.69
CA PRO A 598 -33.63 -3.08 -8.49
C PRO A 598 -34.30 -2.17 -7.47
N GLU A 599 -33.99 -0.87 -7.46
CA GLU A 599 -34.58 0.10 -6.53
C GLU A 599 -36.00 0.49 -6.92
N THR A 600 -36.28 0.59 -8.22
CA THR A 600 -37.58 1.10 -8.73
C THR A 600 -38.49 0.00 -9.27
N GLY A 601 -37.97 -1.21 -9.50
CA GLY A 601 -38.68 -2.31 -10.16
C GLY A 601 -39.05 -2.04 -11.62
N SER A 602 -38.51 -0.98 -12.22
CA SER A 602 -38.75 -0.56 -13.60
C SER A 602 -37.47 -0.63 -14.42
N VAL A 603 -37.55 -0.64 -15.76
CA VAL A 603 -36.34 -0.56 -16.61
C VAL A 603 -35.56 0.72 -16.31
N PHE A 604 -34.22 0.64 -16.35
CA PHE A 604 -33.37 1.81 -16.15
C PHE A 604 -33.71 2.94 -17.13
N LYS A 605 -33.68 4.18 -16.62
CA LYS A 605 -34.00 5.39 -17.38
C LYS A 605 -33.12 6.56 -16.93
N ALA A 606 -33.19 7.67 -17.67
CA ALA A 606 -32.50 8.90 -17.29
C ALA A 606 -32.81 9.34 -15.84
N GLY A 607 -31.78 9.74 -15.12
CA GLY A 607 -31.83 10.16 -13.71
C GLY A 607 -31.65 9.03 -12.70
N ASP A 608 -31.76 7.76 -13.11
CA ASP A 608 -31.46 6.63 -12.22
C ASP A 608 -29.98 6.60 -11.88
N LYS A 609 -29.66 6.23 -10.63
CA LYS A 609 -28.28 5.97 -10.19
C LYS A 609 -27.93 4.52 -10.48
N VAL A 610 -26.68 4.30 -10.86
CA VAL A 610 -26.10 2.97 -11.04
C VAL A 610 -24.82 2.86 -10.26
N GLN A 611 -24.53 1.65 -9.79
CA GLN A 611 -23.28 1.34 -9.09
C GLN A 611 -22.30 0.63 -10.03
N LYS A 612 -21.00 0.85 -9.85
CA LYS A 612 -19.91 0.12 -10.50
C LYS A 612 -20.18 -1.38 -10.42
N GLY A 613 -20.17 -2.07 -11.57
CA GLY A 613 -20.39 -3.51 -11.66
C GLY A 613 -21.86 -3.94 -11.62
N GLN A 614 -22.82 -3.01 -11.58
CA GLN A 614 -24.23 -3.33 -11.73
C GLN A 614 -24.55 -3.69 -13.18
N ILE A 615 -25.32 -4.76 -13.42
CA ILE A 615 -25.79 -5.10 -14.77
C ILE A 615 -26.87 -4.09 -15.18
N ILE A 616 -26.63 -3.35 -16.26
CA ILE A 616 -27.52 -2.30 -16.76
C ILE A 616 -28.21 -2.67 -18.08
N ALA A 617 -27.62 -3.61 -18.84
CA ALA A 617 -28.11 -4.00 -20.14
C ALA A 617 -27.60 -5.39 -20.56
N LYS A 618 -28.08 -5.85 -21.72
CA LYS A 618 -27.48 -6.95 -22.47
C LYS A 618 -26.98 -6.46 -23.82
N SER A 619 -25.82 -6.95 -24.26
CA SER A 619 -25.27 -6.68 -25.61
C SER A 619 -26.19 -7.20 -26.71
N GLY A 620 -26.08 -6.62 -27.90
CA GLY A 620 -26.91 -7.01 -29.04
C GLY A 620 -26.30 -6.63 -30.38
N VAL A 621 -27.18 -6.45 -31.38
CA VAL A 621 -26.82 -5.99 -32.73
C VAL A 621 -27.81 -4.94 -33.25
N SER A 622 -28.41 -4.17 -32.34
CA SER A 622 -29.42 -3.17 -32.69
C SER A 622 -28.83 -1.99 -33.47
N GLY A 623 -29.64 -1.37 -34.33
CA GLY A 623 -29.18 -0.28 -35.21
C GLY A 623 -28.49 -0.71 -36.51
N ILE A 624 -28.18 -2.01 -36.69
CA ILE A 624 -27.53 -2.49 -37.92
C ILE A 624 -28.57 -3.13 -38.86
N LYS A 625 -29.08 -2.35 -39.82
CA LYS A 625 -30.22 -2.75 -40.69
C LYS A 625 -29.97 -4.03 -41.50
N THR A 626 -28.76 -4.22 -42.00
CA THR A 626 -28.36 -5.38 -42.83
C THR A 626 -27.95 -6.60 -42.01
N GLY A 627 -27.85 -6.45 -40.69
CA GLY A 627 -27.19 -7.38 -39.79
C GLY A 627 -25.66 -7.22 -39.79
N THR A 628 -25.02 -7.90 -38.85
CA THR A 628 -23.56 -7.95 -38.69
C THR A 628 -23.10 -9.39 -38.46
N LYS A 629 -21.91 -9.71 -38.96
CA LYS A 629 -21.15 -10.93 -38.62
C LYS A 629 -20.13 -10.70 -37.50
N ALA A 630 -19.97 -9.47 -37.04
CA ALA A 630 -19.16 -9.12 -35.88
C ALA A 630 -20.07 -8.50 -34.82
N PRO A 631 -20.83 -9.29 -34.05
CA PRO A 631 -21.60 -8.76 -32.93
C PRO A 631 -20.64 -8.24 -31.85
N HIS A 632 -20.96 -7.06 -31.30
CA HIS A 632 -20.10 -6.36 -30.35
C HIS A 632 -20.92 -5.39 -29.49
N LEU A 633 -20.35 -5.03 -28.35
CA LEU A 633 -20.69 -3.81 -27.63
C LEU A 633 -19.83 -2.68 -28.20
N HIS A 634 -20.46 -1.65 -28.76
CA HIS A 634 -19.74 -0.42 -29.11
C HIS A 634 -19.72 0.49 -27.89
N PHE A 635 -18.52 0.77 -27.38
CA PHE A 635 -18.30 1.50 -26.14
C PHE A 635 -17.55 2.80 -26.41
N GLU A 636 -18.07 3.93 -25.91
CA GLU A 636 -17.42 5.24 -26.04
C GLU A 636 -17.15 5.88 -24.69
N VAL A 637 -16.06 6.66 -24.61
CA VAL A 637 -15.75 7.55 -23.48
C VAL A 637 -15.62 8.98 -24.00
N SER A 638 -16.15 9.97 -23.27
CA SER A 638 -16.11 11.37 -23.72
C SER A 638 -16.26 12.39 -22.59
N SER A 639 -15.71 13.59 -22.76
CA SER A 639 -16.00 14.73 -21.88
C SER A 639 -17.40 15.29 -22.13
N GLU A 640 -17.90 15.20 -23.36
CA GLU A 640 -19.26 15.55 -23.75
C GLU A 640 -19.80 14.55 -24.77
N HIS A 641 -21.02 14.06 -24.55
CA HIS A 641 -21.59 13.03 -25.39
C HIS A 641 -22.36 13.64 -26.56
N GLU A 642 -21.62 14.04 -27.59
CA GLU A 642 -22.17 14.50 -28.86
C GLU A 642 -22.04 13.43 -29.95
N TYR A 643 -23.04 13.38 -30.84
CA TYR A 643 -23.09 12.41 -31.94
C TYR A 643 -22.39 12.93 -33.17
N GLY A 644 -21.49 12.13 -33.74
CA GLY A 644 -20.69 12.55 -34.89
C GLY A 644 -19.57 13.54 -34.54
N ASN A 645 -19.57 14.08 -33.31
CA ASN A 645 -18.43 14.81 -32.79
C ASN A 645 -17.40 13.83 -32.21
N SER A 646 -16.19 14.26 -32.38
CA SER A 646 -14.94 13.53 -32.47
C SER A 646 -13.95 14.12 -31.50
N ASN A 647 -14.06 15.44 -31.33
CA ASN A 647 -13.16 16.25 -30.57
C ASN A 647 -13.34 16.03 -29.07
N THR A 648 -14.50 15.56 -28.62
CA THR A 648 -14.78 15.33 -27.19
C THR A 648 -14.59 13.87 -26.78
N LYS A 649 -14.18 13.00 -27.71
CA LYS A 649 -14.04 11.54 -27.50
C LYS A 649 -12.66 11.22 -26.96
N ILE A 650 -12.61 10.24 -26.07
CA ILE A 650 -11.38 9.72 -25.48
C ILE A 650 -11.28 8.25 -25.87
N ASN A 651 -10.07 7.78 -26.18
CA ASN A 651 -9.87 6.37 -26.49
C ASN A 651 -10.31 5.48 -25.30
N PRO A 652 -11.29 4.58 -25.48
CA PRO A 652 -11.73 3.70 -24.41
C PRO A 652 -10.67 2.72 -23.90
N GLY A 653 -9.57 2.49 -24.64
CA GLY A 653 -8.44 1.68 -24.18
C GLY A 653 -7.80 2.18 -22.89
N PHE A 654 -7.96 3.47 -22.55
CA PHE A 654 -7.54 4.01 -21.25
C PHE A 654 -8.48 3.62 -20.08
N PHE A 655 -9.65 3.03 -20.36
CA PHE A 655 -10.70 2.71 -19.40
C PHE A 655 -11.26 1.29 -19.58
N VAL A 656 -10.63 0.44 -20.38
CA VAL A 656 -11.04 -0.96 -20.57
C VAL A 656 -9.78 -1.80 -20.73
N ASP A 657 -9.60 -2.80 -19.87
CA ASP A 657 -8.47 -3.72 -19.94
C ASP A 657 -8.76 -4.85 -20.94
N PHE A 658 -8.74 -4.52 -22.23
CA PHE A 658 -9.13 -5.44 -23.29
C PHE A 658 -7.96 -6.16 -23.96
N LYS A 659 -8.21 -7.39 -24.41
CA LYS A 659 -7.26 -8.15 -25.22
C LYS A 659 -7.30 -7.71 -26.68
N TYR A 660 -6.21 -7.13 -27.17
CA TYR A 660 -5.96 -6.98 -28.61
C TYR A 660 -5.62 -8.34 -29.26
N ILE A 661 -5.65 -8.42 -30.60
CA ILE A 661 -5.52 -9.70 -31.34
C ILE A 661 -4.28 -10.53 -30.94
N GLU A 662 -3.17 -9.88 -30.57
CA GLU A 662 -1.94 -10.55 -30.16
C GLU A 662 -2.06 -11.21 -28.76
N GLN A 663 -2.91 -10.64 -27.91
CA GLN A 663 -3.15 -11.09 -26.53
C GLN A 663 -4.33 -12.08 -26.45
N GLN A 664 -5.15 -12.19 -27.50
CA GLN A 664 -6.26 -13.13 -27.56
C GLN A 664 -5.76 -14.57 -27.73
N SER A 665 -6.32 -15.49 -26.95
CA SER A 665 -6.01 -16.92 -27.03
C SER A 665 -6.49 -17.54 -28.34
N VAL A 666 -6.04 -18.76 -28.64
CA VAL A 666 -6.54 -19.53 -29.79
C VAL A 666 -8.06 -19.73 -29.70
N SER A 667 -8.57 -20.04 -28.50
CA SER A 667 -10.01 -20.21 -28.27
C SER A 667 -10.80 -18.91 -28.46
N ASP A 668 -10.24 -17.75 -28.09
CA ASP A 668 -10.89 -16.45 -28.29
C ASP A 668 -11.08 -16.18 -29.79
N LYS A 669 -10.02 -16.40 -30.58
CA LYS A 669 -10.03 -16.21 -32.03
C LYS A 669 -11.00 -17.16 -32.72
N GLU A 670 -10.96 -18.45 -32.38
CA GLU A 670 -11.88 -19.46 -32.91
C GLU A 670 -13.34 -19.12 -32.61
N LYS A 671 -13.63 -18.67 -31.38
CA LYS A 671 -14.98 -18.24 -30.99
C LYS A 671 -15.49 -17.13 -31.90
N GLN A 672 -14.69 -16.08 -32.14
CA GLN A 672 -15.07 -15.00 -33.04
C GLN A 672 -15.28 -15.50 -34.48
N SER A 673 -14.39 -16.35 -35.00
CA SER A 673 -14.52 -16.91 -36.35
C SER A 673 -15.75 -17.80 -36.52
N VAL A 674 -16.16 -18.54 -35.48
CA VAL A 674 -17.42 -19.31 -35.49
C VAL A 674 -18.62 -18.37 -35.53
N VAL A 675 -18.62 -17.33 -34.69
CA VAL A 675 -19.71 -16.33 -34.65
C VAL A 675 -19.83 -15.58 -35.98
N ALA A 676 -18.71 -15.29 -36.66
CA ALA A 676 -18.67 -14.58 -37.94
C ALA A 676 -19.24 -15.35 -39.14
N LYS A 677 -19.52 -16.65 -38.99
CA LYS A 677 -20.21 -17.46 -40.02
C LYS A 677 -21.68 -17.09 -40.16
N THR A 678 -22.28 -16.51 -39.11
CA THR A 678 -23.71 -16.18 -39.06
C THR A 678 -23.93 -14.67 -39.17
N ASN A 679 -24.85 -14.24 -40.05
CA ASN A 679 -25.27 -12.84 -40.11
C ASN A 679 -26.39 -12.58 -39.10
N HIS A 680 -26.05 -11.94 -37.99
CA HIS A 680 -26.95 -11.64 -36.89
C HIS A 680 -27.79 -10.39 -37.19
N LYS A 681 -29.12 -10.48 -37.06
CA LYS A 681 -30.05 -9.40 -37.42
C LYS A 681 -30.95 -9.04 -36.24
N SER A 682 -30.92 -7.77 -35.83
CA SER A 682 -31.85 -7.23 -34.84
C SER A 682 -32.05 -5.73 -35.02
N TYR A 683 -32.59 -5.29 -36.18
CA TYR A 683 -32.66 -3.86 -36.51
C TYR A 683 -33.65 -3.05 -35.64
N LYS A 684 -34.71 -3.69 -35.12
CA LYS A 684 -35.81 -2.97 -34.46
C LYS A 684 -35.40 -2.54 -33.06
N GLY A 685 -35.57 -1.25 -32.76
CA GLY A 685 -35.52 -0.76 -31.38
C GLY A 685 -36.58 -1.48 -30.53
N ILE A 686 -36.21 -1.83 -29.30
CA ILE A 686 -37.15 -2.44 -28.36
C ILE A 686 -37.95 -1.32 -27.70
N SER A 687 -39.26 -1.49 -27.54
CA SER A 687 -40.17 -0.49 -26.98
C SER A 687 -39.82 -0.04 -25.55
N SER A 688 -38.93 -0.75 -24.85
CA SER A 688 -38.37 -0.37 -23.55
C SER A 688 -37.33 0.74 -23.64
N PHE A 689 -36.68 0.96 -24.79
CA PHE A 689 -35.78 2.09 -25.05
C PHE A 689 -36.56 3.34 -25.50
N LYS A 690 -37.58 3.72 -24.72
CA LYS A 690 -38.21 5.03 -24.93
C LYS A 690 -37.19 6.11 -24.62
N TRP A 691 -37.15 7.12 -25.48
CA TRP A 691 -36.29 8.28 -25.26
C TRP A 691 -36.56 8.88 -23.88
N SER A 692 -35.49 9.02 -23.08
CA SER A 692 -35.52 9.67 -21.77
C SER A 692 -34.18 10.37 -21.54
N GLY A 693 -34.22 11.55 -20.93
CA GLY A 693 -33.04 12.36 -20.63
C GLY A 693 -32.64 13.34 -21.74
N ASP A 694 -31.80 14.31 -21.38
CA ASP A 694 -31.27 15.32 -22.28
C ASP A 694 -29.89 14.92 -22.82
N ILE A 695 -29.65 15.20 -24.09
CA ILE A 695 -28.38 14.89 -24.78
C ILE A 695 -27.33 15.97 -24.50
N GLY A 696 -27.76 17.13 -23.97
CA GLY A 696 -26.94 18.34 -23.93
C GLY A 696 -27.34 19.27 -25.07
#